data_AF-A0AAU9WHQ7-F1
#
_entry.id   AF-A0AAU9WHQ7-F1
#
_cell.length_a   1.000
_cell.length_b   1.000
_cell.length_c   1.000
_cell.angle_alpha   90.00
_cell.angle_beta   90.00
_cell.angle_gamma   90.00
#
_symmetry.space_group_name_H-M   'P 1'
#
loop_
_entity.id
_entity.type
_entity.pdbx_description
1 polymer ?
#
loop_
_entity_poly.entity_id
_entity_poly.type
_entity_poly.pdbx_seq_one_letter_code
_entity_poly.pdbx_strand_id
1 'polypeptide(L)'
;LFRKRGYSFHQLLNISVSIARVFSLKENHQYVFTTLNSRGSTGPTSTSGYIGTLLEGKVNLSNGIQIWSVPVTGNYVIEVSGASGANGTDVNESSWRIGGLGARLRGYLKFHKGSQLKILVGQEGDRTTDFAERPGGGGGGSFVTYLNDTPLIIAGGGGGGGTPIEQYKDGEPGQATEKGTRCGGTGGTGGRPCNVLSGGGAGLNGNGSGGGVVKPSLSFINGGTGGSSPTSIGGFGGGGCGVKSGGGGGGGRGILEGGNGGENWGSSYNIGANKQNLTFVITWIVFFSSLITVSVVCIRTSKINGLYTDGLVRLLLLQLLTGANMSVLVVPLTFTTAVLSSPSAKKGHSTFIQTEEGYYLTGHVIDRQKASSALSCVHLCLRSRPLCRSVNYGEIEGNMICELNDDGTDRAKVNAPSLVPMPGYVFGQMLDLTVSKTCSKTFVFSTLGARGETGPTNTLGYVGTPLEGRVTVSDGIQIWSVPETGSYVIEVFGASGANGTYDEDKSSWRTGGLGARMTGTFQLQKGTQLKILVGQEGNRTTDPYLRERPGGGGGGSFVTFPDDTPLIIAGGGGGGGIPREQFKNGDPGQSTENGGRCGGAGGYGGNLCNADTGMVDLQIPGGGGAGLLGNGGGKRGFSIRFIHGGTGGKCPVSQGGFGGGGYALKAGGGGGGYSGGGVLSSPNIRVAGGGGSYNSGKNQQNMAGVNKGDGKVIITLQN
;
A
#
# COMPACT_ATOMS: atom_id res chain seq x y z
N LEU A 1 -47.21 7.32 30.31
CA LEU A 1 -47.76 6.42 29.25
C LEU A 1 -47.00 5.09 29.08
N PHE A 2 -46.03 4.73 29.94
CA PHE A 2 -45.23 3.50 29.81
C PHE A 2 -45.49 2.48 30.94
N ARG A 3 -46.76 2.10 31.17
CA ARG A 3 -47.10 1.01 32.10
C ARG A 3 -48.26 0.10 31.63
N LYS A 4 -48.54 0.03 30.32
CA LYS A 4 -49.66 -0.77 29.78
C LYS A 4 -49.34 -1.76 28.65
N ARG A 5 -48.07 -2.00 28.33
CA ARG A 5 -47.68 -3.07 27.38
C ARG A 5 -46.43 -3.75 27.90
N GLY A 6 -46.59 -4.95 28.47
CA GLY A 6 -45.55 -5.71 29.17
C GLY A 6 -44.39 -6.15 28.27
N TYR A 7 -43.45 -5.26 28.01
CA TYR A 7 -42.16 -5.59 27.44
C TYR A 7 -41.09 -5.63 28.55
N SER A 8 -40.41 -6.76 28.66
CA SER A 8 -39.27 -6.93 29.57
C SER A 8 -38.07 -6.12 29.05
N PHE A 9 -37.35 -5.48 29.97
CA PHE A 9 -36.14 -4.66 29.72
C PHE A 9 -35.05 -5.38 28.89
N HIS A 10 -35.09 -6.73 28.83
CA HIS A 10 -34.20 -7.54 27.98
C HIS A 10 -34.55 -7.55 26.48
N GLN A 11 -35.78 -7.25 26.07
CA GLN A 11 -36.16 -7.22 24.65
C GLN A 11 -35.72 -5.93 23.94
N LEU A 12 -35.57 -4.82 24.67
CA LEU A 12 -35.11 -3.54 24.11
C LEU A 12 -33.59 -3.49 23.89
N LEU A 13 -32.81 -4.31 24.62
CA LEU A 13 -31.36 -4.39 24.46
C LEU A 13 -30.95 -5.18 23.20
N ASN A 14 -31.73 -6.16 22.76
CA ASN A 14 -31.42 -6.99 21.60
C ASN A 14 -31.78 -6.37 20.24
N ILE A 15 -32.78 -5.47 20.19
CA ILE A 15 -33.14 -4.77 18.95
C ILE A 15 -32.08 -3.69 18.62
N SER A 16 -31.52 -3.05 19.64
CA SER A 16 -30.45 -2.07 19.50
C SER A 16 -29.11 -2.69 19.06
N VAL A 17 -28.81 -3.92 19.51
CA VAL A 17 -27.58 -4.65 19.15
C VAL A 17 -27.67 -5.33 17.79
N SER A 18 -28.88 -5.66 17.31
CA SER A 18 -29.09 -6.32 16.02
C SER A 18 -29.18 -5.34 14.85
N ILE A 19 -29.79 -4.16 15.04
CA ILE A 19 -29.83 -3.11 14.00
C ILE A 19 -28.44 -2.48 13.78
N ALA A 20 -27.60 -2.38 14.82
CA ALA A 20 -26.23 -1.90 14.71
C ALA A 20 -25.24 -2.91 14.09
N ARG A 21 -25.62 -4.20 13.95
CA ARG A 21 -24.77 -5.23 13.32
C ARG A 21 -25.07 -5.50 11.85
N VAL A 22 -26.19 -4.99 11.31
CA VAL A 22 -26.67 -5.35 9.96
C VAL A 22 -26.46 -4.23 8.93
N PHE A 23 -26.15 -3.00 9.35
CA PHE A 23 -25.66 -1.94 8.46
C PHE A 23 -24.16 -1.71 8.66
N SER A 24 -23.33 -2.63 8.19
CA SER A 24 -21.95 -2.29 7.83
C SER A 24 -21.86 -2.35 6.31
N LEU A 25 -22.31 -1.28 5.66
CA LEU A 25 -21.74 -0.90 4.38
C LEU A 25 -20.21 -1.01 4.52
N LYS A 26 -19.49 -1.63 3.57
CA LYS A 26 -18.05 -1.39 3.45
C LYS A 26 -17.89 0.06 2.99
N GLU A 27 -18.17 1.00 3.88
CA GLU A 27 -17.68 2.35 3.76
C GLU A 27 -16.16 2.22 3.88
N ASN A 28 -15.46 2.51 2.79
CA ASN A 28 -14.03 2.64 2.84
C ASN A 28 -13.75 3.95 3.59
N HIS A 29 -13.75 3.87 4.93
CA HIS A 29 -13.49 5.04 5.77
C HIS A 29 -12.04 5.47 5.59
N GLN A 30 -11.84 6.48 4.75
CA GLN A 30 -10.56 7.13 4.59
C GLN A 30 -10.47 8.29 5.59
N TYR A 31 -9.52 8.21 6.52
CA TYR A 31 -9.19 9.30 7.43
C TYR A 31 -7.93 9.99 6.93
N VAL A 32 -8.06 11.24 6.50
CA VAL A 32 -6.94 12.03 5.97
C VAL A 32 -6.54 13.08 6.99
N PHE A 33 -5.39 12.89 7.62
CA PHE A 33 -4.81 13.86 8.54
C PHE A 33 -3.89 14.79 7.77
N THR A 34 -4.04 16.10 7.97
CA THR A 34 -3.26 17.13 7.27
C THR A 34 -2.61 18.07 8.29
N THR A 35 -1.82 19.03 7.79
CA THR A 35 -1.29 20.12 8.60
C THR A 35 -2.35 21.15 9.01
N LEU A 36 -3.63 20.96 8.60
CA LEU A 36 -4.73 21.88 8.84
C LEU A 36 -4.40 23.32 8.38
N ASN A 37 -3.74 23.42 7.22
CA ASN A 37 -3.24 24.65 6.61
C ASN A 37 -2.20 25.42 7.44
N SER A 38 -1.64 24.80 8.48
CA SER A 38 -0.53 25.39 9.23
C SER A 38 0.78 25.28 8.46
N ARG A 39 1.64 26.30 8.59
CA ARG A 39 3.00 26.37 8.06
C ARG A 39 3.98 26.83 9.14
N GLY A 40 5.25 26.45 9.00
CA GLY A 40 6.33 26.87 9.89
C GLY A 40 6.68 25.84 10.97
N SER A 41 7.26 26.31 12.08
CA SER A 41 7.84 25.45 13.11
C SER A 41 6.86 24.88 14.13
N THR A 42 5.64 25.45 14.24
CA THR A 42 4.63 25.01 15.20
C THR A 42 3.45 24.34 14.51
N GLY A 43 2.84 23.38 15.18
CA GLY A 43 1.69 22.64 14.66
C GLY A 43 0.38 23.43 14.70
N PRO A 44 -0.70 22.87 14.16
CA PRO A 44 -2.01 23.52 14.10
C PRO A 44 -2.59 23.83 15.48
N THR A 45 -3.28 24.97 15.58
CA THR A 45 -3.98 25.43 16.80
C THR A 45 -5.49 25.23 16.73
N SER A 46 -6.02 24.83 15.57
CA SER A 46 -7.45 24.62 15.32
C SER A 46 -7.69 23.40 14.44
N THR A 47 -8.78 22.67 14.69
CA THR A 47 -9.24 21.53 13.87
C THR A 47 -10.30 21.92 12.84
N SER A 48 -10.54 23.22 12.60
CA SER A 48 -11.58 23.70 11.68
C SER A 48 -11.43 23.17 10.25
N GLY A 49 -10.21 22.85 9.81
CA GLY A 49 -9.94 22.23 8.51
C GLY A 49 -10.54 20.81 8.33
N TYR A 50 -11.12 20.23 9.37
CA TYR A 50 -11.83 18.95 9.31
C TYR A 50 -13.35 19.06 9.26
N ILE A 51 -13.92 20.26 9.29
CA ILE A 51 -15.38 20.45 9.12
C ILE A 51 -15.83 19.82 7.81
N GLY A 52 -16.91 19.03 7.85
CA GLY A 52 -17.43 18.28 6.70
C GLY A 52 -16.68 16.99 6.38
N THR A 53 -15.69 16.59 7.19
CA THR A 53 -14.94 15.33 7.01
C THR A 53 -15.29 14.30 8.10
N LEU A 54 -14.87 13.04 7.91
CA LEU A 54 -15.03 11.99 8.93
C LEU A 54 -14.31 12.28 10.26
N LEU A 55 -13.41 13.27 10.28
CA LEU A 55 -12.62 13.70 11.44
C LEU A 55 -13.26 14.87 12.21
N GLU A 56 -14.35 15.47 11.70
CA GLU A 56 -15.03 16.59 12.35
C GLU A 56 -15.44 16.24 13.79
N GLY A 57 -15.00 17.07 14.75
CA GLY A 57 -15.29 16.88 16.17
C GLY A 57 -14.67 15.62 16.81
N LYS A 58 -13.81 14.89 16.09
CA LYS A 58 -13.21 13.62 16.57
C LYS A 58 -11.70 13.68 16.80
N VAL A 59 -11.09 14.84 16.59
CA VAL A 59 -9.65 15.07 16.77
C VAL A 59 -9.46 16.14 17.83
N ASN A 60 -8.60 15.87 18.81
CA ASN A 60 -8.16 16.84 19.80
C ASN A 60 -6.72 17.25 19.51
N LEU A 61 -6.39 18.53 19.67
CA LEU A 61 -5.03 19.03 19.48
C LEU A 61 -4.30 19.15 20.82
N SER A 62 -3.04 18.72 20.84
CA SER A 62 -2.11 18.94 21.94
C SER A 62 -0.78 19.40 21.35
N ASN A 63 -0.44 20.67 21.50
CA ASN A 63 0.76 21.29 20.90
C ASN A 63 0.88 21.01 19.38
N GLY A 64 -0.24 21.00 18.66
CA GLY A 64 -0.29 20.69 17.22
C GLY A 64 -0.28 19.21 16.86
N ILE A 65 -0.10 18.31 17.84
CA ILE A 65 -0.27 16.86 17.65
C ILE A 65 -1.75 16.52 17.73
N GLN A 66 -2.22 15.74 16.76
CA GLN A 66 -3.61 15.36 16.61
C GLN A 66 -3.86 14.03 17.31
N ILE A 67 -4.70 14.05 18.34
CA ILE A 67 -5.11 12.88 19.10
C ILE A 67 -6.44 12.38 18.54
N TRP A 68 -6.45 11.14 18.08
CA TRP A 68 -7.61 10.52 17.45
C TRP A 68 -7.89 9.14 18.06
N SER A 69 -9.17 8.85 18.29
CA SER A 69 -9.61 7.56 18.82
C SER A 69 -10.18 6.70 17.69
N VAL A 70 -9.66 5.49 17.56
CA VAL A 70 -10.05 4.53 16.53
C VAL A 70 -11.55 4.20 16.69
N PRO A 71 -12.40 4.45 15.67
CA PRO A 71 -13.85 4.31 15.82
C PRO A 71 -14.33 2.86 15.68
N VAL A 72 -13.56 2.01 14.99
CA VAL A 72 -13.94 0.62 14.68
C VAL A 72 -12.73 -0.31 14.79
N THR A 73 -12.91 -1.49 15.37
CA THR A 73 -11.87 -2.54 15.38
C THR A 73 -11.70 -3.09 13.96
N GLY A 74 -10.48 -3.11 13.44
CA GLY A 74 -10.24 -3.59 12.07
C GLY A 74 -8.78 -3.51 11.63
N ASN A 75 -8.53 -3.96 10.41
CA ASN A 75 -7.24 -3.80 9.74
C ASN A 75 -7.24 -2.47 8.98
N TYR A 76 -6.23 -1.64 9.22
CA TYR A 76 -6.04 -0.34 8.61
C TYR A 76 -4.80 -0.37 7.72
N VAL A 77 -4.91 0.24 6.54
CA VAL A 77 -3.76 0.62 5.72
C VAL A 77 -3.40 2.05 6.09
N ILE A 78 -2.22 2.25 6.66
CA ILE A 78 -1.73 3.57 7.02
C ILE A 78 -0.69 3.99 6.01
N GLU A 79 -0.83 5.20 5.50
CA GLU A 79 0.15 5.85 4.64
C GLU A 79 0.59 7.16 5.28
N VAL A 80 1.90 7.36 5.37
CA VAL A 80 2.50 8.51 6.05
C VAL A 80 3.57 9.12 5.15
N SER A 81 3.54 10.44 5.02
CA SER A 81 4.53 11.21 4.26
C SER A 81 5.18 12.26 5.16
N GLY A 82 6.51 12.29 5.22
CA GLY A 82 7.26 13.40 5.80
C GLY A 82 7.17 14.63 4.89
N ALA A 83 7.44 15.81 5.44
CA ALA A 83 7.45 17.05 4.67
C ALA A 83 8.81 17.28 3.99
N SER A 84 8.81 18.07 2.91
CA SER A 84 10.03 18.52 2.24
C SER A 84 10.78 19.58 3.06
N GLY A 85 12.09 19.67 2.85
CA GLY A 85 12.83 20.87 3.22
C GLY A 85 12.53 22.02 2.27
N ALA A 86 12.75 23.25 2.74
CA ALA A 86 12.74 24.43 1.87
C ALA A 86 13.96 24.45 0.96
N ASN A 87 13.81 25.12 -0.18
CA ASN A 87 14.93 25.44 -1.05
C ASN A 87 15.82 26.51 -0.42
N GLY A 88 17.12 26.46 -0.69
CA GLY A 88 18.04 27.56 -0.41
C GLY A 88 18.33 28.37 -1.68
N THR A 89 18.57 29.67 -1.55
CA THR A 89 18.83 30.57 -2.70
C THR A 89 19.90 31.61 -2.37
N ASP A 90 20.38 32.29 -3.40
CA ASP A 90 21.13 33.54 -3.30
C ASP A 90 20.18 34.75 -3.12
N VAL A 91 20.76 35.93 -2.87
CA VAL A 91 20.00 37.18 -2.66
C VAL A 91 19.03 37.56 -3.76
N ASN A 92 19.41 37.25 -5.01
CA ASN A 92 18.69 37.64 -6.21
C ASN A 92 17.76 36.55 -6.73
N GLU A 93 17.71 35.39 -6.04
CA GLU A 93 16.97 34.20 -6.46
C GLU A 93 17.35 33.71 -7.87
N SER A 94 18.59 33.99 -8.29
CA SER A 94 19.18 33.57 -9.55
C SER A 94 19.69 32.13 -9.51
N SER A 95 19.96 31.60 -8.33
CA SER A 95 20.41 30.22 -8.15
C SER A 95 19.72 29.57 -6.95
N TRP A 96 19.45 28.28 -7.07
CA TRP A 96 18.66 27.51 -6.12
C TRP A 96 19.39 26.21 -5.77
N ARG A 97 19.23 25.78 -4.51
CA ARG A 97 19.46 24.41 -4.07
C ARG A 97 18.15 23.86 -3.56
N ILE A 98 17.76 22.73 -4.10
CA ILE A 98 16.43 22.17 -3.88
C ILE A 98 16.39 21.53 -2.50
N GLY A 99 15.34 21.78 -1.72
CA GLY A 99 15.09 21.07 -0.49
C GLY A 99 14.73 19.60 -0.75
N GLY A 100 15.23 18.71 0.10
CA GLY A 100 14.95 17.29 -0.02
C GLY A 100 13.48 16.97 0.20
N LEU A 101 12.97 15.99 -0.53
CA LEU A 101 11.60 15.50 -0.35
C LEU A 101 11.48 14.68 0.93
N GLY A 102 10.32 14.68 1.58
CA GLY A 102 10.08 13.78 2.72
C GLY A 102 9.88 12.32 2.29
N ALA A 103 10.13 11.38 3.20
CA ALA A 103 9.90 9.96 2.99
C ALA A 103 8.41 9.65 2.91
N ARG A 104 8.02 8.59 2.18
CA ARG A 104 6.65 8.07 2.17
C ARG A 104 6.63 6.58 2.48
N LEU A 105 5.79 6.19 3.44
CA LEU A 105 5.68 4.82 3.92
C LEU A 105 4.24 4.35 3.87
N ARG A 106 4.06 3.05 3.63
CA ARG A 106 2.78 2.37 3.80
C ARG A 106 2.94 1.16 4.72
N GLY A 107 1.99 0.96 5.63
CA GLY A 107 1.96 -0.16 6.57
C GLY A 107 0.55 -0.70 6.82
N TYR A 108 0.45 -1.97 7.19
CA TYR A 108 -0.80 -2.65 7.53
C TYR A 108 -0.82 -2.94 9.03
N LEU A 109 -1.77 -2.33 9.75
CA LEU A 109 -1.88 -2.43 11.20
C LEU A 109 -3.30 -2.76 11.62
N LYS A 110 -3.46 -3.63 12.61
CA LYS A 110 -4.75 -3.93 13.21
C LYS A 110 -4.97 -3.08 14.44
N PHE A 111 -6.09 -2.36 14.49
CA PHE A 111 -6.47 -1.55 15.64
C PHE A 111 -7.76 -2.07 16.29
N HIS A 112 -7.90 -1.75 17.57
CA HIS A 112 -9.12 -1.98 18.34
C HIS A 112 -9.88 -0.67 18.50
N LYS A 113 -11.21 -0.72 18.46
CA LYS A 113 -12.06 0.43 18.75
C LYS A 113 -11.67 1.01 20.11
N GLY A 114 -11.52 2.34 20.16
CA GLY A 114 -11.10 3.07 21.35
C GLY A 114 -9.58 3.17 21.53
N SER A 115 -8.76 2.48 20.73
CA SER A 115 -7.32 2.73 20.70
C SER A 115 -7.07 4.20 20.36
N GLN A 116 -6.25 4.88 21.16
CA GLN A 116 -5.94 6.29 20.95
C GLN A 116 -4.56 6.45 20.32
N LEU A 117 -4.51 7.23 19.23
CA LEU A 117 -3.31 7.47 18.45
C LEU A 117 -2.90 8.95 18.55
N LYS A 118 -1.60 9.21 18.66
CA LYS A 118 -1.01 10.54 18.42
C LYS A 118 -0.54 10.59 16.97
N ILE A 119 -0.97 11.62 16.26
CA ILE A 119 -0.68 11.83 14.84
C ILE A 119 -0.07 13.23 14.69
N LEU A 120 1.19 13.29 14.29
CA LEU A 120 1.87 14.53 13.91
C LEU A 120 2.06 14.51 12.40
N VAL A 121 1.52 15.51 11.71
CA VAL A 121 1.73 15.70 10.27
C VAL A 121 2.81 16.76 10.07
N GLY A 122 3.92 16.36 9.47
CA GLY A 122 5.08 17.21 9.23
C GLY A 122 4.75 18.40 8.34
N GLN A 123 5.37 19.54 8.60
CA GLN A 123 5.28 20.75 7.80
C GLN A 123 6.57 20.99 7.03
N GLU A 124 6.45 21.65 5.89
CA GLU A 124 7.61 22.05 5.07
C GLU A 124 8.53 22.98 5.87
N GLY A 125 9.83 22.86 5.63
CA GLY A 125 10.77 23.88 6.09
C GLY A 125 10.49 25.24 5.45
N ASP A 126 11.08 26.29 6.01
CA ASP A 126 10.94 27.65 5.51
C ASP A 126 12.30 28.36 5.48
N ARG A 127 12.37 29.45 4.72
CA ARG A 127 13.55 30.27 4.48
C ARG A 127 13.20 31.73 4.72
N THR A 128 14.05 32.48 5.42
CA THR A 128 13.84 33.93 5.58
C THR A 128 14.49 34.70 4.42
N THR A 129 13.98 35.90 4.16
CA THR A 129 14.46 36.78 3.06
C THR A 129 15.44 37.86 3.53
N ASP A 130 15.64 37.97 4.84
CA ASP A 130 16.25 39.15 5.48
C ASP A 130 17.79 39.17 5.42
N PHE A 131 18.41 38.11 4.89
CA PHE A 131 19.86 37.94 4.86
C PHE A 131 20.38 37.63 3.45
N ALA A 132 21.68 37.89 3.26
CA ALA A 132 22.35 37.68 1.99
C ALA A 132 22.46 36.18 1.61
N GLU A 133 22.69 35.36 2.61
CA GLU A 133 22.72 33.90 2.52
C GLU A 133 21.39 33.34 2.99
N ARG A 134 20.66 32.66 2.09
CA ARG A 134 19.29 32.20 2.36
C ARG A 134 19.16 30.67 2.26
N PRO A 135 19.67 29.90 3.24
CA PRO A 135 19.53 28.45 3.26
C PRO A 135 18.09 28.02 3.56
N GLY A 136 17.70 26.84 3.11
CA GLY A 136 16.41 26.25 3.44
C GLY A 136 16.40 25.58 4.81
N GLY A 137 15.28 25.71 5.54
CA GLY A 137 14.98 24.87 6.69
C GLY A 137 14.63 23.44 6.29
N GLY A 138 14.91 22.47 7.16
CA GLY A 138 14.52 21.07 6.96
C GLY A 138 13.04 20.85 7.20
N GLY A 139 12.47 19.89 6.47
CA GLY A 139 11.09 19.45 6.62
C GLY A 139 10.88 18.63 7.89
N GLY A 140 9.69 18.75 8.48
CA GLY A 140 9.31 17.93 9.63
C GLY A 140 8.96 16.50 9.24
N GLY A 141 9.28 15.56 10.13
CA GLY A 141 8.79 14.19 10.04
C GLY A 141 7.31 14.09 10.37
N SER A 142 6.66 13.05 9.86
CA SER A 142 5.27 12.70 10.21
C SER A 142 5.27 11.44 11.08
N PHE A 143 4.54 11.48 12.19
CA PHE A 143 4.58 10.45 13.23
C PHE A 143 3.18 9.93 13.52
N VAL A 144 3.05 8.61 13.58
CA VAL A 144 1.88 7.92 14.12
C VAL A 144 2.35 7.01 15.24
N THR A 145 1.86 7.25 16.45
CA THR A 145 2.21 6.50 17.67
C THR A 145 0.96 6.20 18.50
N TYR A 146 1.08 5.28 19.45
CA TYR A 146 0.10 5.19 20.55
C TYR A 146 0.28 6.37 21.52
N LEU A 147 -0.69 6.59 22.41
CA LEU A 147 -0.59 7.67 23.42
C LEU A 147 0.63 7.57 24.34
N ASN A 148 1.17 6.37 24.56
CA ASN A 148 2.38 6.12 25.34
C ASN A 148 3.67 6.28 24.52
N ASP A 149 3.59 6.94 23.36
CA ASP A 149 4.70 7.20 22.44
C ASP A 149 5.34 5.96 21.80
N THR A 150 4.71 4.80 21.94
CA THR A 150 5.10 3.60 21.19
C THR A 150 4.89 3.84 19.69
N PRO A 151 5.95 3.84 18.87
CA PRO A 151 5.83 4.22 17.47
C PRO A 151 5.14 3.14 16.64
N LEU A 152 4.30 3.54 15.68
CA LEU A 152 3.61 2.63 14.76
C LEU A 152 4.15 2.76 13.34
N ILE A 153 4.12 3.98 12.81
CA ILE A 153 4.67 4.32 11.50
C ILE A 153 5.11 5.79 11.51
N ILE A 154 6.34 6.05 11.07
CA ILE A 154 6.98 7.38 11.10
C ILE A 154 7.69 7.58 9.78
N ALA A 155 7.40 8.67 9.07
CA ALA A 155 8.09 9.04 7.84
C ALA A 155 9.01 10.25 8.10
N GLY A 156 10.30 10.11 7.75
CA GLY A 156 11.28 11.18 7.92
C GLY A 156 11.05 12.38 7.00
N GLY A 157 11.27 13.60 7.49
CA GLY A 157 11.27 14.82 6.68
C GLY A 157 12.56 14.97 5.84
N GLY A 158 12.49 15.69 4.74
CA GLY A 158 13.66 15.99 3.90
C GLY A 158 14.51 17.13 4.46
N GLY A 159 15.80 17.16 4.15
CA GLY A 159 16.66 18.27 4.59
C GLY A 159 16.48 19.53 3.74
N GLY A 160 16.80 20.69 4.28
CA GLY A 160 16.74 21.96 3.55
C GLY A 160 17.92 22.11 2.57
N GLY A 161 17.70 22.84 1.47
CA GLY A 161 18.76 23.16 0.52
C GLY A 161 19.80 24.12 1.11
N GLY A 162 21.08 23.91 0.81
CA GLY A 162 22.14 24.89 1.16
C GLY A 162 22.00 26.21 0.39
N THR A 163 22.85 27.19 0.67
CA THR A 163 22.92 28.37 -0.21
C THR A 163 23.68 28.04 -1.50
N PRO A 164 23.45 28.74 -2.61
CA PRO A 164 24.14 28.47 -3.88
C PRO A 164 25.59 28.99 -3.96
N ILE A 165 26.18 29.43 -2.84
CA ILE A 165 27.53 30.01 -2.78
C ILE A 165 28.48 28.91 -2.25
N GLU A 166 29.50 28.52 -3.02
CA GLU A 166 30.45 27.39 -2.72
C GLU A 166 29.85 25.95 -2.80
N GLN A 167 30.62 24.91 -2.41
CA GLN A 167 30.41 23.46 -2.62
C GLN A 167 29.13 22.84 -2.00
N TYR A 168 28.17 23.65 -1.55
CA TYR A 168 26.95 23.20 -0.88
C TYR A 168 25.91 22.63 -1.85
N LYS A 169 25.21 21.59 -1.38
CA LYS A 169 24.37 20.72 -2.20
C LYS A 169 22.89 20.92 -1.93
N ASP A 170 22.08 20.30 -2.77
CA ASP A 170 20.65 20.11 -2.52
C ASP A 170 20.43 19.35 -1.20
N GLY A 171 19.27 19.57 -0.58
CA GLY A 171 18.83 18.78 0.54
C GLY A 171 18.58 17.33 0.10
N GLU A 172 19.14 16.37 0.83
CA GLU A 172 18.84 14.96 0.62
C GLU A 172 17.39 14.63 1.04
N PRO A 173 16.78 13.64 0.37
CA PRO A 173 15.47 13.14 0.74
C PRO A 173 15.45 12.53 2.16
N GLY A 174 14.28 12.61 2.80
CA GLY A 174 13.96 11.88 4.01
C GLY A 174 14.12 10.37 3.78
N GLN A 175 14.72 9.67 4.73
CA GLN A 175 15.07 8.27 4.54
C GLN A 175 13.89 7.38 4.91
N ALA A 176 13.58 6.39 4.06
CA ALA A 176 12.60 5.34 4.35
C ALA A 176 13.20 4.17 5.16
N THR A 177 14.36 4.39 5.76
CA THR A 177 15.11 3.44 6.59
C THR A 177 15.16 3.94 8.02
N GLU A 178 15.49 3.05 8.96
CA GLU A 178 15.77 3.41 10.34
C GLU A 178 17.17 4.05 10.49
N LYS A 179 17.70 4.82 9.55
CA LYS A 179 18.91 5.63 9.79
C LYS A 179 18.79 6.96 9.09
N GLY A 180 19.01 8.05 9.82
CA GLY A 180 19.22 9.35 9.19
C GLY A 180 20.53 9.25 8.42
N THR A 181 20.62 9.91 7.27
CA THR A 181 21.89 10.01 6.56
C THR A 181 22.88 10.87 7.37
N ARG A 182 24.12 11.04 6.90
CA ARG A 182 25.19 11.92 7.42
C ARG A 182 24.99 12.60 8.83
N CYS A 183 25.47 12.01 9.92
CA CYS A 183 25.24 12.38 11.36
C CYS A 183 23.80 12.61 11.87
N GLY A 184 22.77 12.29 11.09
CA GLY A 184 21.40 12.17 11.56
C GLY A 184 21.31 11.25 12.77
N GLY A 185 20.30 11.49 13.61
CA GLY A 185 20.09 10.72 14.82
C GLY A 185 19.81 9.24 14.51
N THR A 186 20.14 8.39 15.48
CA THR A 186 19.80 6.96 15.47
C THR A 186 18.97 6.65 16.72
N GLY A 187 18.32 5.50 16.81
CA GLY A 187 17.39 5.17 17.90
C GLY A 187 16.12 6.03 18.05
N GLY A 188 15.89 7.04 17.21
CA GLY A 188 14.92 8.10 17.51
C GLY A 188 15.52 9.33 18.18
N THR A 189 16.84 9.41 18.30
CA THR A 189 17.51 10.65 18.70
C THR A 189 17.45 11.69 17.59
N GLY A 190 17.69 12.96 17.92
CA GLY A 190 17.90 14.01 16.92
C GLY A 190 19.32 13.95 16.36
N GLY A 191 19.50 14.52 15.17
CA GLY A 191 20.82 14.71 14.56
C GLY A 191 21.60 15.84 15.21
N ARG A 192 22.92 15.86 14.99
CA ARG A 192 23.83 16.90 15.50
C ARG A 192 24.68 17.52 14.40
N PRO A 193 24.85 18.85 14.34
CA PRO A 193 25.66 19.49 13.31
C PRO A 193 27.02 18.83 13.14
N CYS A 194 27.38 18.57 11.89
CA CYS A 194 28.52 17.70 11.60
C CYS A 194 29.82 18.44 11.42
N ASN A 195 29.77 19.73 11.07
CA ASN A 195 30.91 20.67 11.00
C ASN A 195 30.45 22.14 10.80
N VAL A 196 29.14 22.44 10.79
CA VAL A 196 28.57 23.77 10.47
C VAL A 196 27.56 24.23 11.52
N LEU A 197 27.31 25.55 11.61
CA LEU A 197 26.40 26.19 12.58
C LEU A 197 24.89 25.92 12.33
N SER A 198 24.52 24.87 11.58
CA SER A 198 23.11 24.54 11.30
C SER A 198 22.47 23.68 12.41
N GLY A 199 21.14 23.71 12.47
CA GLY A 199 20.34 22.89 13.37
C GLY A 199 20.10 21.50 12.80
N GLY A 200 20.40 20.47 13.59
CA GLY A 200 19.97 19.10 13.30
C GLY A 200 18.46 18.94 13.42
N GLY A 201 17.88 18.01 12.65
CA GLY A 201 16.50 17.61 12.84
C GLY A 201 16.32 16.73 14.09
N ALA A 202 15.18 16.83 14.74
CA ALA A 202 14.82 16.04 15.90
C ALA A 202 14.16 14.71 15.52
N GLY A 203 14.26 13.74 16.41
CA GLY A 203 13.64 12.43 16.22
C GLY A 203 12.40 12.20 17.07
N LEU A 204 12.07 10.92 17.26
CA LEU A 204 10.96 10.55 18.14
C LEU A 204 11.23 10.99 19.60
N ASN A 205 12.43 10.68 20.10
CA ASN A 205 12.80 10.77 21.52
C ASN A 205 13.92 11.79 21.82
N GLY A 206 14.70 12.20 20.81
CA GLY A 206 15.81 13.14 21.01
C GLY A 206 15.64 14.42 20.20
N ASN A 207 15.86 15.56 20.85
CA ASN A 207 15.85 16.88 20.21
C ASN A 207 17.03 16.99 19.23
N GLY A 208 16.87 17.83 18.21
CA GLY A 208 17.98 18.20 17.34
C GLY A 208 18.99 19.05 18.09
N SER A 209 20.28 18.89 17.79
CA SER A 209 21.30 19.78 18.35
C SER A 209 21.54 20.99 17.45
N GLY A 210 22.01 22.10 18.00
CA GLY A 210 22.39 23.31 17.25
C GLY A 210 23.58 24.01 17.91
N GLY A 211 24.29 24.85 17.16
CA GLY A 211 25.38 25.69 17.66
C GLY A 211 25.11 27.18 17.42
N GLY A 212 25.54 28.06 18.33
CA GLY A 212 25.42 29.51 18.18
C GLY A 212 23.99 30.05 18.34
N VAL A 213 23.50 30.85 17.38
CA VAL A 213 22.19 31.54 17.40
C VAL A 213 20.98 30.65 17.06
N VAL A 214 21.19 29.33 16.97
CA VAL A 214 20.17 28.34 16.61
C VAL A 214 19.31 27.98 17.81
N LYS A 215 17.99 28.09 17.68
CA LYS A 215 17.04 27.39 18.56
C LYS A 215 16.89 25.94 18.07
N PRO A 216 17.22 24.94 18.89
CA PRO A 216 17.16 23.53 18.49
C PRO A 216 15.73 23.09 18.18
N SER A 217 15.60 22.13 17.25
CA SER A 217 14.34 21.44 16.98
C SER A 217 13.99 20.48 18.12
N LEU A 218 12.70 20.35 18.44
CA LEU A 218 12.20 19.48 19.49
C LEU A 218 11.72 18.14 18.91
N SER A 219 12.00 17.07 19.63
CA SER A 219 11.52 15.72 19.31
C SER A 219 10.01 15.63 19.39
N PHE A 220 9.45 14.58 18.79
CA PHE A 220 8.02 14.29 18.84
C PHE A 220 7.48 14.26 20.28
N ILE A 221 8.16 13.57 21.21
CA ILE A 221 7.74 13.52 22.62
C ILE A 221 7.80 14.88 23.32
N ASN A 222 8.63 15.80 22.81
CA ASN A 222 8.76 17.18 23.28
C ASN A 222 7.92 18.17 22.43
N GLY A 223 6.92 17.67 21.71
CA GLY A 223 5.96 18.49 20.95
C GLY A 223 6.34 18.72 19.49
N GLY A 224 7.50 18.27 19.01
CA GLY A 224 7.84 18.26 17.58
C GLY A 224 8.12 19.64 16.96
N THR A 225 8.29 20.69 17.75
CA THR A 225 8.55 22.06 17.24
C THR A 225 9.81 22.09 16.37
N GLY A 226 9.73 22.69 15.18
CA GLY A 226 10.87 22.88 14.30
C GLY A 226 11.90 23.87 14.87
N GLY A 227 13.17 23.67 14.55
CA GLY A 227 14.26 24.56 14.94
C GLY A 227 14.18 25.90 14.21
N SER A 228 14.80 26.94 14.76
CA SER A 228 14.80 28.26 14.12
C SER A 228 16.14 28.97 14.25
N SER A 229 16.44 29.77 13.23
CA SER A 229 17.58 30.68 13.18
C SER A 229 17.13 31.99 12.52
N PRO A 230 17.97 33.03 12.52
CA PRO A 230 17.64 34.26 11.78
C PRO A 230 17.43 34.04 10.27
N THR A 231 18.02 32.99 9.69
CA THR A 231 18.07 32.76 8.24
C THR A 231 17.07 31.72 7.73
N SER A 232 16.55 30.84 8.59
CA SER A 232 15.57 29.81 8.18
C SER A 232 14.85 29.18 9.37
N ILE A 233 13.75 28.48 9.08
CA ILE A 233 12.91 27.82 10.08
C ILE A 233 12.69 26.37 9.63
N GLY A 234 12.97 25.42 10.51
CA GLY A 234 12.62 24.03 10.29
C GLY A 234 11.12 23.80 10.46
N GLY A 235 10.56 22.89 9.68
CA GLY A 235 9.15 22.56 9.74
C GLY A 235 8.75 21.82 11.02
N PHE A 236 7.52 22.03 11.47
CA PHE A 236 6.91 21.25 12.54
C PHE A 236 6.96 19.75 12.23
N GLY A 237 7.29 18.93 13.24
CA GLY A 237 7.73 17.54 13.08
C GLY A 237 9.25 17.39 13.26
N GLY A 238 9.89 18.37 13.90
CA GLY A 238 11.31 18.31 14.25
C GLY A 238 12.26 18.66 13.12
N GLY A 239 11.85 19.42 12.10
CA GLY A 239 12.79 19.95 11.10
C GLY A 239 13.79 20.90 11.75
N GLY A 240 15.07 20.84 11.36
CA GLY A 240 16.13 21.75 11.79
C GLY A 240 16.19 23.00 10.89
N CYS A 241 16.85 24.05 11.36
CA CYS A 241 17.10 25.26 10.57
C CYS A 241 18.51 25.26 9.96
N GLY A 242 18.68 25.88 8.80
CA GLY A 242 19.96 26.25 8.23
C GLY A 242 20.50 27.59 8.76
N VAL A 243 21.82 27.74 8.78
CA VAL A 243 22.54 28.98 9.15
C VAL A 243 23.73 29.16 8.22
N LYS A 244 23.96 30.41 7.78
CA LYS A 244 24.94 30.74 6.73
C LYS A 244 24.63 29.92 5.48
N SER A 245 25.48 28.95 5.15
CA SER A 245 25.46 28.25 3.87
C SER A 245 24.92 26.81 3.94
N GLY A 246 24.74 26.25 5.16
CA GLY A 246 24.28 24.87 5.37
C GLY A 246 22.78 24.76 5.67
N GLY A 247 22.08 23.87 4.98
CA GLY A 247 20.65 23.60 5.15
C GLY A 247 20.29 22.90 6.47
N GLY A 248 19.02 23.00 6.88
CA GLY A 248 18.51 22.39 8.10
C GLY A 248 18.21 20.89 7.97
N GLY A 249 18.47 20.11 9.01
CA GLY A 249 18.25 18.65 8.95
C GLY A 249 16.76 18.25 9.04
N GLY A 250 16.32 17.22 8.31
CA GLY A 250 14.95 16.71 8.42
C GLY A 250 14.68 15.96 9.74
N GLY A 251 13.43 15.88 10.21
CA GLY A 251 13.07 15.14 11.45
C GLY A 251 12.71 13.66 11.23
N GLY A 252 13.00 12.73 12.18
CA GLY A 252 12.66 11.27 12.08
C GLY A 252 13.40 10.28 13.03
N ARG A 253 13.25 8.93 12.89
CA ARG A 253 13.74 7.87 13.82
C ARG A 253 14.71 6.83 13.23
N GLY A 254 15.90 6.57 13.84
CA GLY A 254 16.85 5.51 13.39
C GLY A 254 17.22 4.33 14.34
N ILE A 255 18.24 3.45 14.07
CA ILE A 255 18.97 2.44 14.94
C ILE A 255 20.40 2.05 14.38
N LEU A 256 21.44 2.17 15.23
CA LEU A 256 22.86 1.63 15.34
C LEU A 256 23.82 1.31 14.15
N GLU A 257 24.91 2.08 14.05
CA GLU A 257 26.36 1.76 14.25
C GLU A 257 27.30 2.57 13.32
N GLY A 258 28.26 3.27 13.97
CA GLY A 258 29.58 3.78 13.58
C GLY A 258 29.90 4.29 12.17
N GLY A 259 30.24 5.58 12.07
CA GLY A 259 31.05 6.13 10.96
C GLY A 259 30.97 7.65 10.83
N ASN A 260 32.09 8.35 11.04
CA ASN A 260 32.23 9.81 11.00
C ASN A 260 31.88 10.42 9.62
N GLY A 261 31.05 11.48 9.58
CA GLY A 261 30.98 12.43 8.46
C GLY A 261 29.60 13.01 8.06
N GLY A 262 29.36 14.30 8.35
CA GLY A 262 28.79 15.38 7.49
C GLY A 262 27.31 15.53 7.02
N GLU A 263 26.38 16.13 7.80
CA GLU A 263 25.06 16.84 7.54
C GLU A 263 23.72 16.13 7.86
N ASN A 264 22.92 16.53 8.86
CA ASN A 264 21.85 15.70 9.53
C ASN A 264 20.49 15.45 8.83
N TRP A 265 19.81 14.34 9.16
CA TRP A 265 18.50 13.94 8.58
C TRP A 265 17.60 13.10 9.50
N GLY A 266 16.34 12.97 9.08
CA GLY A 266 15.29 12.17 9.71
C GLY A 266 15.12 10.80 9.07
N SER A 267 14.87 9.79 9.90
CA SER A 267 14.64 8.40 9.48
C SER A 267 13.20 7.92 9.72
N SER A 268 12.89 6.74 9.20
CA SER A 268 11.55 6.17 9.10
C SER A 268 11.41 4.85 9.86
N TYR A 269 10.24 4.55 10.40
CA TYR A 269 9.94 3.32 11.16
C TYR A 269 8.54 2.79 10.85
N ASN A 270 8.33 1.47 10.83
CA ASN A 270 7.04 0.83 10.52
C ASN A 270 6.93 -0.57 11.17
N ILE A 271 5.89 -0.79 11.99
CA ILE A 271 5.58 -2.09 12.67
C ILE A 271 4.69 -3.00 11.82
N GLY A 272 4.10 -2.52 10.71
CA GLY A 272 3.19 -3.29 9.87
C GLY A 272 3.84 -4.47 9.15
N ALA A 273 3.12 -5.58 9.04
CA ALA A 273 3.51 -6.69 8.17
C ALA A 273 3.51 -6.22 6.70
N ASN A 274 4.58 -6.53 5.95
CA ASN A 274 4.92 -6.02 4.60
C ASN A 274 5.33 -4.53 4.56
N LYS A 275 6.64 -4.28 4.65
CA LYS A 275 7.28 -2.98 4.45
C LYS A 275 7.25 -2.61 2.95
N GLN A 276 6.69 -1.46 2.59
CA GLN A 276 6.78 -0.87 1.24
C GLN A 276 7.21 0.60 1.38
N ASN A 277 8.42 0.91 0.92
CA ASN A 277 8.97 2.26 0.87
C ASN A 277 8.64 2.85 -0.51
N LEU A 278 7.87 3.94 -0.56
CA LEU A 278 7.55 4.63 -1.82
C LEU A 278 8.48 5.83 -1.99
N THR A 279 9.25 5.86 -3.08
CA THR A 279 9.98 7.04 -3.56
C THR A 279 9.38 7.42 -4.92
N PHE A 280 8.95 8.67 -5.12
CA PHE A 280 8.44 9.11 -6.43
C PHE A 280 8.99 10.48 -6.86
N VAL A 281 9.27 10.52 -8.16
CA VAL A 281 9.72 11.62 -9.02
C VAL A 281 8.48 12.40 -9.49
N ILE A 282 8.53 13.73 -9.45
CA ILE A 282 7.43 14.61 -9.84
C ILE A 282 7.46 14.84 -11.36
N THR A 283 6.42 14.41 -12.07
CA THR A 283 6.05 14.95 -13.38
C THR A 283 5.03 16.07 -13.19
N TRP A 284 5.33 17.22 -13.80
CA TRP A 284 4.49 18.41 -13.83
C TRP A 284 3.11 18.08 -14.43
N ILE A 285 2.03 18.33 -13.68
CA ILE A 285 0.68 18.43 -14.23
C ILE A 285 0.28 19.90 -14.13
N VAL A 286 0.28 20.57 -15.27
CA VAL A 286 -0.32 21.89 -15.48
C VAL A 286 -1.83 21.68 -15.45
N PHE A 287 -2.52 22.35 -14.52
CA PHE A 287 -3.97 22.41 -14.49
C PHE A 287 -4.48 23.24 -15.68
N PHE A 288 -5.16 22.59 -16.62
CA PHE A 288 -6.18 23.24 -17.42
C PHE A 288 -7.56 22.81 -16.90
N SER A 289 -8.31 23.81 -16.45
CA SER A 289 -9.70 23.70 -16.06
C SER A 289 -10.58 23.42 -17.29
N SER A 290 -11.45 22.42 -17.22
CA SER A 290 -12.87 22.50 -17.58
C SER A 290 -13.52 21.11 -17.68
N LEU A 291 -14.81 21.07 -17.29
CA LEU A 291 -15.82 20.02 -17.48
C LEU A 291 -15.79 18.80 -16.53
N ILE A 292 -16.38 18.99 -15.34
CA ILE A 292 -17.15 17.93 -14.67
C ILE A 292 -18.63 18.22 -14.90
N THR A 293 -19.30 17.30 -15.59
CA THR A 293 -20.75 17.19 -15.69
C THR A 293 -21.34 16.94 -14.31
N VAL A 294 -22.05 17.92 -13.75
CA VAL A 294 -22.92 17.73 -12.59
C VAL A 294 -24.25 17.19 -13.09
N SER A 295 -24.57 15.93 -12.80
CA SER A 295 -25.94 15.43 -12.88
C SER A 295 -26.75 16.09 -11.77
N VAL A 296 -27.51 17.12 -12.12
CA VAL A 296 -28.56 17.70 -11.29
C VAL A 296 -29.72 16.69 -11.24
N VAL A 297 -29.89 16.02 -10.10
CA VAL A 297 -31.17 15.35 -9.80
C VAL A 297 -32.09 16.40 -9.18
N CYS A 298 -33.06 16.82 -9.98
CA CYS A 298 -34.12 17.75 -9.64
C CYS A 298 -35.09 17.05 -8.67
N ILE A 299 -35.12 17.43 -7.38
CA ILE A 299 -36.21 17.02 -6.48
C ILE A 299 -37.35 18.03 -6.66
N ARG A 300 -38.38 17.59 -7.40
CA ARG A 300 -39.67 18.26 -7.49
C ARG A 300 -40.40 18.10 -6.16
N THR A 301 -40.64 19.18 -5.44
CA THR A 301 -41.54 19.19 -4.29
C THR A 301 -42.99 19.23 -4.77
N SER A 302 -43.78 18.21 -4.42
CA SER A 302 -45.23 18.23 -4.60
C SER A 302 -45.93 18.57 -3.28
N LYS A 303 -46.60 19.73 -3.28
CA LYS A 303 -47.56 20.22 -2.27
C LYS A 303 -48.73 19.24 -2.10
N ILE A 304 -49.13 18.94 -0.86
CA ILE A 304 -50.54 18.86 -0.41
C ILE A 304 -50.65 19.32 1.06
N ASN A 305 -51.45 20.38 1.27
CA ASN A 305 -52.17 20.88 2.46
C ASN A 305 -51.45 21.31 3.75
N GLY A 306 -50.89 22.53 3.70
CA GLY A 306 -51.35 23.69 4.49
C GLY A 306 -51.44 23.61 6.02
N LEU A 307 -50.43 24.14 6.71
CA LEU A 307 -50.56 25.10 7.82
C LEU A 307 -49.17 25.70 8.11
N TYR A 308 -49.09 27.03 8.03
CA TYR A 308 -47.90 27.84 8.33
C TYR A 308 -47.87 28.16 9.82
N THR A 309 -46.74 27.93 10.51
CA THR A 309 -46.22 28.83 11.55
C THR A 309 -44.72 28.68 11.67
N ASP A 310 -44.02 29.81 11.60
CA ASP A 310 -42.60 30.01 11.90
C ASP A 310 -42.21 29.53 13.31
N GLY A 311 -40.96 29.10 13.48
CA GLY A 311 -40.37 28.91 14.81
C GLY A 311 -39.09 28.08 14.86
N LEU A 312 -37.95 28.76 14.88
CA LEU A 312 -36.72 28.28 15.53
C LEU A 312 -37.00 27.97 17.01
N VAL A 313 -36.42 26.89 17.57
CA VAL A 313 -35.63 26.83 18.83
C VAL A 313 -35.47 25.39 19.37
N ARG A 314 -34.26 25.16 19.92
CA ARG A 314 -33.62 24.00 20.58
C ARG A 314 -34.40 23.37 21.75
N LEU A 315 -34.05 22.13 22.13
CA LEU A 315 -33.83 21.67 23.54
C LEU A 315 -33.19 20.25 23.52
N LEU A 316 -31.97 19.96 23.98
CA LEU A 316 -31.31 19.91 25.31
C LEU A 316 -31.36 18.53 26.01
N LEU A 317 -30.15 18.04 26.36
CA LEU A 317 -29.83 16.86 27.17
C LEU A 317 -30.29 17.02 28.63
N LEU A 318 -30.59 15.89 29.30
CA LEU A 318 -30.51 15.79 30.76
C LEU A 318 -29.72 14.54 31.17
N GLN A 319 -28.64 14.75 31.95
CA GLN A 319 -27.95 13.74 32.76
C GLN A 319 -28.65 13.63 34.12
N LEU A 320 -28.64 12.43 34.74
CA LEU A 320 -28.83 12.25 36.18
C LEU A 320 -27.96 11.08 36.67
N LEU A 321 -27.06 11.40 37.61
CA LEU A 321 -26.31 10.50 38.50
C LEU A 321 -27.08 10.32 39.81
N THR A 322 -27.04 9.14 40.43
CA THR A 322 -27.00 8.96 41.91
C THR A 322 -26.59 7.53 42.32
N GLY A 323 -25.45 7.42 43.04
CA GLY A 323 -25.29 6.83 44.39
C GLY A 323 -25.54 5.34 44.75
N ALA A 324 -24.43 4.60 44.94
CA ALA A 324 -24.05 3.69 46.04
C ALA A 324 -24.78 2.35 46.39
N ASN A 325 -23.95 1.28 46.39
CA ASN A 325 -23.94 0.03 47.16
C ASN A 325 -25.17 -0.91 47.20
N MET A 326 -25.10 -2.02 46.45
CA MET A 326 -25.49 -3.35 46.96
C MET A 326 -24.88 -4.50 46.13
N SER A 327 -24.23 -5.43 46.82
CA SER A 327 -23.59 -6.65 46.30
C SER A 327 -24.61 -7.64 45.74
N VAL A 328 -24.38 -8.21 44.54
CA VAL A 328 -25.05 -9.44 44.09
C VAL A 328 -24.06 -10.39 43.42
N LEU A 329 -23.97 -11.55 44.06
CA LEU A 329 -23.44 -12.87 43.72
C LEU A 329 -23.23 -13.16 42.21
N VAL A 330 -21.99 -13.43 41.80
CA VAL A 330 -21.67 -14.09 40.52
C VAL A 330 -21.67 -15.60 40.76
N VAL A 331 -22.71 -16.29 40.29
CA VAL A 331 -22.70 -17.76 40.16
C VAL A 331 -22.11 -18.11 38.79
N PRO A 332 -20.97 -18.82 38.69
CA PRO A 332 -20.47 -19.27 37.42
C PRO A 332 -21.29 -20.49 36.97
N LEU A 333 -22.23 -20.31 36.05
CA LEU A 333 -22.81 -21.41 35.29
C LEU A 333 -21.81 -21.78 34.18
N THR A 334 -21.06 -22.84 34.42
CA THR A 334 -20.27 -23.53 33.41
C THR A 334 -21.21 -24.15 32.37
N PHE A 335 -21.32 -23.55 31.18
CA PHE A 335 -21.81 -24.28 30.02
C PHE A 335 -20.62 -25.01 29.38
N THR A 336 -20.50 -26.30 29.68
CA THR A 336 -19.75 -27.23 28.84
C THR A 336 -20.54 -27.43 27.55
N THR A 337 -20.10 -26.81 26.46
CA THR A 337 -20.56 -27.22 25.13
C THR A 337 -19.87 -28.52 24.77
N ALA A 338 -20.58 -29.63 24.97
CA ALA A 338 -20.26 -30.89 24.32
C ALA A 338 -20.33 -30.68 22.79
N VAL A 339 -19.18 -30.78 22.13
CA VAL A 339 -19.10 -30.86 20.67
C VAL A 339 -19.55 -32.26 20.27
N LEU A 340 -20.84 -32.42 19.98
CA LEU A 340 -21.33 -33.53 19.18
C LEU A 340 -21.08 -33.17 17.72
N SER A 341 -19.99 -33.69 17.17
CA SER A 341 -19.73 -33.70 15.73
C SER A 341 -20.78 -34.58 15.02
N SER A 342 -21.49 -33.99 14.07
CA SER A 342 -22.25 -34.75 13.08
C SER A 342 -21.78 -34.32 11.68
N PRO A 343 -21.33 -35.25 10.82
CA PRO A 343 -20.90 -34.94 9.47
C PRO A 343 -22.12 -34.98 8.55
N SER A 344 -22.76 -33.83 8.34
CA SER A 344 -23.65 -33.65 7.19
C SER A 344 -23.72 -32.19 6.82
N ALA A 345 -23.09 -31.83 5.69
CA ALA A 345 -23.15 -30.50 5.12
C ALA A 345 -24.57 -30.19 4.63
N LYS A 346 -25.42 -29.67 5.51
CA LYS A 346 -26.70 -29.07 5.09
C LYS A 346 -26.40 -27.72 4.42
N LYS A 347 -26.65 -27.63 3.11
CA LYS A 347 -26.73 -26.35 2.37
C LYS A 347 -27.81 -25.48 3.04
N GLY A 348 -27.40 -24.51 3.85
CA GLY A 348 -28.30 -23.48 4.36
C GLY A 348 -28.60 -22.48 3.23
N HIS A 349 -29.87 -22.31 2.88
CA HIS A 349 -30.33 -21.20 2.05
C HIS A 349 -30.78 -20.06 2.96
N SER A 350 -30.18 -18.87 2.78
CA SER A 350 -30.57 -17.64 3.48
C SER A 350 -31.17 -16.66 2.47
N THR A 351 -32.39 -16.19 2.71
CA THR A 351 -33.10 -15.21 1.87
C THR A 351 -33.51 -14.01 2.72
N PHE A 352 -33.44 -12.81 2.15
CA PHE A 352 -33.96 -11.59 2.76
C PHE A 352 -35.41 -11.37 2.34
N ILE A 353 -36.24 -10.89 3.25
CA ILE A 353 -37.68 -10.71 3.04
C ILE A 353 -38.00 -9.25 3.33
N GLN A 354 -38.65 -8.58 2.38
CA GLN A 354 -39.28 -7.28 2.60
C GLN A 354 -40.74 -7.53 2.98
N THR A 355 -41.19 -6.99 4.10
CA THR A 355 -42.58 -7.11 4.56
C THR A 355 -43.26 -5.75 4.59
N GLU A 356 -44.51 -5.69 4.15
CA GLU A 356 -45.37 -4.52 4.29
C GLU A 356 -46.67 -4.91 5.00
N GLU A 357 -46.90 -4.31 6.17
CA GLU A 357 -48.12 -4.52 6.96
C GLU A 357 -49.28 -3.72 6.37
N GLY A 358 -50.48 -4.32 6.38
CA GLY A 358 -51.68 -3.70 5.85
C GLY A 358 -51.75 -3.71 4.32
N TYR A 359 -51.00 -4.58 3.66
CA TYR A 359 -50.99 -4.74 2.21
C TYR A 359 -51.16 -6.21 1.80
N TYR A 360 -51.71 -6.42 0.61
CA TYR A 360 -52.04 -7.73 0.05
C TYR A 360 -51.77 -7.75 -1.46
N LEU A 361 -51.09 -8.78 -1.95
CA LEU A 361 -50.86 -8.98 -3.38
C LEU A 361 -52.01 -9.78 -4.00
N THR A 362 -52.77 -9.14 -4.89
CA THR A 362 -53.91 -9.72 -5.61
C THR A 362 -53.47 -10.40 -6.91
N GLY A 363 -54.19 -11.45 -7.32
CA GLY A 363 -54.05 -12.07 -8.65
C GLY A 363 -52.86 -13.02 -8.84
N HIS A 364 -52.02 -13.21 -7.82
CA HIS A 364 -50.76 -13.98 -7.91
C HIS A 364 -50.70 -15.19 -6.97
N VAL A 365 -51.78 -15.50 -6.26
CA VAL A 365 -51.81 -16.61 -5.29
C VAL A 365 -51.79 -17.95 -6.02
N ILE A 366 -50.75 -18.73 -5.78
CA ILE A 366 -50.55 -20.07 -6.35
C ILE A 366 -50.86 -21.21 -5.37
N ASP A 367 -50.83 -20.95 -4.06
CA ASP A 367 -51.15 -21.95 -3.05
C ASP A 367 -51.62 -21.29 -1.75
N ARG A 368 -52.49 -21.97 -0.99
CA ARG A 368 -53.01 -21.49 0.30
C ARG A 368 -52.92 -22.57 1.36
N GLN A 369 -52.27 -22.25 2.48
CA GLN A 369 -52.01 -23.19 3.57
C GLN A 369 -52.19 -22.52 4.93
N LYS A 370 -52.43 -23.30 5.99
CA LYS A 370 -52.38 -22.77 7.36
C LYS A 370 -50.92 -22.56 7.77
N ALA A 371 -50.62 -21.43 8.39
CA ALA A 371 -49.31 -21.17 8.97
C ALA A 371 -49.47 -20.53 10.35
N SER A 372 -48.61 -20.94 11.30
CA SER A 372 -48.63 -20.41 12.67
C SER A 372 -48.00 -19.01 12.79
N SER A 373 -47.30 -18.54 11.76
CA SER A 373 -46.68 -17.22 11.72
C SER A 373 -46.34 -16.81 10.28
N ALA A 374 -46.18 -15.50 10.05
CA ALA A 374 -45.67 -14.97 8.78
C ALA A 374 -44.32 -15.59 8.40
N LEU A 375 -43.45 -15.87 9.37
CA LEU A 375 -42.17 -16.53 9.13
C LEU A 375 -42.35 -17.99 8.66
N SER A 376 -43.28 -18.73 9.25
CA SER A 376 -43.61 -20.09 8.81
C SER A 376 -44.18 -20.08 7.39
N CYS A 377 -44.98 -19.07 7.07
CA CYS A 377 -45.49 -18.85 5.72
C CYS A 377 -44.36 -18.62 4.71
N VAL A 378 -43.37 -17.80 5.05
CA VAL A 378 -42.19 -17.61 4.17
C VAL A 378 -41.36 -18.89 4.04
N HIS A 379 -41.24 -19.71 5.08
CA HIS A 379 -40.57 -21.00 4.96
C HIS A 379 -41.26 -21.96 3.99
N LEU A 380 -42.60 -21.93 3.91
CA LEU A 380 -43.35 -22.68 2.89
C LEU A 380 -43.02 -22.15 1.49
N CYS A 381 -43.00 -20.84 1.29
CA CYS A 381 -42.62 -20.21 0.03
C CYS A 381 -41.19 -20.59 -0.42
N LEU A 382 -40.23 -20.62 0.51
CA LEU A 382 -38.85 -21.01 0.24
C LEU A 382 -38.72 -22.48 -0.21
N ARG A 383 -39.56 -23.37 0.34
CA ARG A 383 -39.61 -24.79 -0.10
C ARG A 383 -40.23 -24.93 -1.49
N SER A 384 -41.13 -24.02 -1.85
CA SER A 384 -41.81 -24.00 -3.16
C SER A 384 -41.07 -23.18 -4.22
N ARG A 385 -39.81 -22.78 -3.99
CA ARG A 385 -38.97 -22.17 -5.04
C ARG A 385 -38.67 -23.17 -6.16
N PRO A 386 -38.58 -22.72 -7.43
CA PRO A 386 -38.59 -21.32 -7.88
C PRO A 386 -40.00 -20.73 -8.11
N LEU A 387 -41.07 -21.49 -7.84
CA LEU A 387 -42.44 -21.12 -8.18
C LEU A 387 -43.00 -20.01 -7.28
N CYS A 388 -42.60 -19.96 -6.01
CA CYS A 388 -43.03 -18.92 -5.08
C CYS A 388 -42.00 -17.76 -5.00
N ARG A 389 -42.47 -16.51 -5.08
CA ARG A 389 -41.68 -15.27 -5.01
C ARG A 389 -42.08 -14.34 -3.86
N SER A 390 -43.35 -14.36 -3.44
CA SER A 390 -43.83 -13.60 -2.28
C SER A 390 -44.94 -14.34 -1.54
N VAL A 391 -45.42 -13.79 -0.42
CA VAL A 391 -46.50 -14.35 0.39
C VAL A 391 -47.48 -13.28 0.85
N ASN A 392 -48.75 -13.66 1.02
CA ASN A 392 -49.72 -12.92 1.84
C ASN A 392 -49.99 -13.72 3.12
N TYR A 393 -49.91 -13.09 4.27
CA TYR A 393 -50.21 -13.73 5.55
C TYR A 393 -51.23 -12.90 6.31
N GLY A 394 -52.37 -13.48 6.65
CA GLY A 394 -53.45 -12.77 7.33
C GLY A 394 -54.46 -13.72 7.95
N GLU A 395 -55.42 -13.15 8.66
CA GLU A 395 -56.50 -13.91 9.30
C GLU A 395 -57.73 -13.97 8.40
N ILE A 396 -58.25 -15.18 8.17
CA ILE A 396 -59.53 -15.42 7.51
C ILE A 396 -60.38 -16.27 8.47
N GLU A 397 -61.52 -15.73 8.90
CA GLU A 397 -62.50 -16.46 9.74
C GLU A 397 -61.86 -17.14 10.97
N GLY A 398 -60.98 -16.45 11.69
CA GLY A 398 -60.32 -16.98 12.90
C GLY A 398 -59.13 -17.90 12.64
N ASN A 399 -58.74 -18.13 11.38
CA ASN A 399 -57.60 -18.95 11.00
C ASN A 399 -56.49 -18.10 10.37
N MET A 400 -55.24 -18.31 10.80
CA MET A 400 -54.08 -17.71 10.16
C MET A 400 -53.74 -18.44 8.85
N ILE A 401 -53.98 -17.76 7.74
CA ILE A 401 -53.78 -18.28 6.39
C ILE A 401 -52.52 -17.67 5.78
N CYS A 402 -51.73 -18.55 5.17
CA CYS A 402 -50.58 -18.24 4.35
C CYS A 402 -50.93 -18.49 2.89
N GLU A 403 -50.78 -17.47 2.06
CA GLU A 403 -50.93 -17.58 0.62
C GLU A 403 -49.56 -17.39 -0.03
N LEU A 404 -49.14 -18.35 -0.83
CA LEU A 404 -47.91 -18.32 -1.60
C LEU A 404 -48.19 -17.67 -2.95
N ASN A 405 -47.36 -16.74 -3.40
CA ASN A 405 -47.55 -16.00 -4.64
C ASN A 405 -46.41 -16.27 -5.65
N ASP A 406 -46.73 -16.31 -6.94
CA ASP A 406 -45.75 -16.49 -8.02
C ASP A 406 -45.00 -15.23 -8.45
N ASP A 407 -45.49 -14.05 -8.06
CA ASP A 407 -44.88 -12.76 -8.37
C ASP A 407 -44.61 -11.91 -7.12
N GLY A 408 -44.00 -10.74 -7.30
CA GLY A 408 -43.79 -9.74 -6.26
C GLY A 408 -43.83 -8.31 -6.81
N THR A 409 -43.38 -7.34 -6.02
CA THR A 409 -43.23 -5.95 -6.49
C THR A 409 -41.88 -5.81 -7.19
N ASP A 410 -41.88 -5.53 -8.50
CA ASP A 410 -40.67 -5.29 -9.29
C ASP A 410 -40.63 -3.82 -9.72
N ARG A 411 -39.58 -3.08 -9.33
CA ARG A 411 -39.44 -1.62 -9.59
C ARG A 411 -39.30 -1.29 -11.08
N ALA A 412 -39.17 -2.29 -11.96
CA ALA A 412 -38.98 -2.12 -13.40
C ALA A 412 -40.27 -2.23 -14.24
N LYS A 413 -41.42 -2.61 -13.68
CA LYS A 413 -42.69 -2.71 -14.42
C LYS A 413 -43.61 -1.53 -14.12
N VAL A 414 -43.62 -0.56 -15.03
CA VAL A 414 -44.65 0.48 -15.11
C VAL A 414 -45.90 -0.17 -15.69
N ASN A 415 -46.87 -0.56 -14.82
CA ASN A 415 -48.33 -0.55 -15.04
C ASN A 415 -49.10 -1.30 -13.90
N ALA A 416 -49.86 -0.53 -13.09
CA ALA A 416 -50.98 -0.90 -12.20
C ALA A 416 -50.75 -1.81 -10.95
N PRO A 417 -51.60 -1.71 -9.89
CA PRO A 417 -51.23 -2.00 -8.50
C PRO A 417 -51.69 -3.40 -8.06
N SER A 418 -50.90 -4.45 -8.30
CA SER A 418 -51.23 -5.77 -7.75
C SER A 418 -51.21 -5.77 -6.22
N LEU A 419 -50.40 -4.88 -5.61
CA LEU A 419 -50.34 -4.68 -4.16
C LEU A 419 -51.39 -3.63 -3.74
N VAL A 420 -52.38 -4.07 -2.97
CA VAL A 420 -53.49 -3.23 -2.49
C VAL A 420 -53.47 -3.11 -0.97
N PRO A 421 -53.87 -1.96 -0.39
CA PRO A 421 -54.06 -1.84 1.05
C PRO A 421 -55.15 -2.80 1.54
N MET A 422 -54.84 -3.67 2.49
CA MET A 422 -55.76 -4.60 3.13
C MET A 422 -55.39 -4.78 4.61
N PRO A 423 -56.08 -4.06 5.53
CA PRO A 423 -55.83 -4.19 6.96
C PRO A 423 -56.00 -5.62 7.45
N GLY A 424 -55.08 -6.09 8.31
CA GLY A 424 -55.08 -7.46 8.84
C GLY A 424 -54.23 -8.46 8.04
N TYR A 425 -53.67 -8.04 6.91
CA TYR A 425 -52.71 -8.82 6.13
C TYR A 425 -51.31 -8.24 6.18
N VAL A 426 -50.32 -9.12 6.01
CA VAL A 426 -48.91 -8.81 5.84
C VAL A 426 -48.46 -9.39 4.51
N PHE A 427 -48.04 -8.52 3.60
CA PHE A 427 -47.37 -8.92 2.37
C PHE A 427 -45.87 -9.13 2.66
N GLY A 428 -45.29 -10.22 2.16
CA GLY A 428 -43.87 -10.53 2.32
C GLY A 428 -43.24 -10.97 1.00
N GLN A 429 -42.36 -10.16 0.42
CA GLN A 429 -41.64 -10.52 -0.80
C GLN A 429 -40.23 -11.00 -0.48
N MET A 430 -39.81 -12.10 -1.12
CA MET A 430 -38.42 -12.52 -1.08
C MET A 430 -37.60 -11.61 -1.99
N LEU A 431 -36.58 -10.96 -1.44
CA LEU A 431 -35.60 -10.22 -2.20
C LEU A 431 -34.62 -11.21 -2.81
N ASP A 432 -34.67 -11.36 -4.13
CA ASP A 432 -33.53 -11.89 -4.87
C ASP A 432 -32.46 -10.81 -4.91
N LEU A 433 -31.69 -10.73 -3.82
CA LEU A 433 -30.48 -9.95 -3.80
C LEU A 433 -29.49 -10.62 -4.76
N THR A 434 -29.42 -10.15 -6.00
CA THR A 434 -28.21 -10.25 -6.81
C THR A 434 -27.16 -9.36 -6.16
N VAL A 435 -26.59 -9.82 -5.04
CA VAL A 435 -25.37 -9.24 -4.49
C VAL A 435 -24.28 -9.58 -5.49
N SER A 436 -23.78 -8.61 -6.26
CA SER A 436 -22.44 -8.69 -6.83
C SER A 436 -21.45 -8.66 -5.67
N LYS A 437 -21.31 -9.81 -5.00
CA LYS A 437 -20.25 -10.06 -4.05
C LYS A 437 -18.98 -10.06 -4.89
N THR A 438 -18.29 -8.93 -4.93
CA THR A 438 -16.94 -8.83 -5.50
C THR A 438 -15.98 -9.62 -4.59
N CYS A 439 -16.05 -10.94 -4.68
CA CYS A 439 -15.07 -11.82 -4.08
C CYS A 439 -13.85 -11.73 -4.98
N SER A 440 -12.94 -10.79 -4.69
CA SER A 440 -11.71 -10.69 -5.46
C SER A 440 -10.91 -11.98 -5.26
N LYS A 441 -10.85 -12.81 -6.30
CA LYS A 441 -10.04 -14.02 -6.29
C LYS A 441 -8.61 -13.64 -6.63
N THR A 442 -7.71 -13.82 -5.66
CA THR A 442 -6.28 -13.53 -5.82
C THR A 442 -5.49 -14.82 -5.95
N PHE A 443 -4.63 -14.86 -6.97
CA PHE A 443 -3.71 -15.94 -7.28
C PHE A 443 -2.28 -15.40 -7.15
N VAL A 444 -1.45 -16.02 -6.32
CA VAL A 444 -0.08 -15.56 -6.04
C VAL A 444 0.91 -16.61 -6.50
N PHE A 445 1.66 -16.29 -7.54
CA PHE A 445 2.72 -17.14 -8.08
C PHE A 445 4.07 -16.75 -7.49
N SER A 446 4.85 -17.74 -7.10
CA SER A 446 6.18 -17.59 -6.50
C SER A 446 7.22 -18.44 -7.23
N THR A 447 8.46 -18.41 -6.76
CA THR A 447 9.56 -19.28 -7.22
C THR A 447 9.40 -20.73 -6.77
N LEU A 448 8.37 -21.06 -5.97
CA LEU A 448 8.12 -22.39 -5.42
C LEU A 448 9.33 -22.96 -4.64
N GLY A 449 10.15 -22.07 -4.06
CA GLY A 449 11.34 -22.42 -3.30
C GLY A 449 12.59 -22.69 -4.15
N ALA A 450 12.50 -22.62 -5.49
CA ALA A 450 13.66 -22.74 -6.36
C ALA A 450 14.62 -21.55 -6.16
N ARG A 451 15.93 -21.83 -6.23
CA ARG A 451 17.01 -20.85 -6.13
C ARG A 451 18.08 -21.12 -7.20
N GLY A 452 18.70 -20.05 -7.69
CA GLY A 452 19.77 -20.11 -8.69
C GLY A 452 19.27 -19.95 -10.13
N GLU A 453 19.97 -20.57 -11.08
CA GLU A 453 19.78 -20.32 -12.50
C GLU A 453 18.58 -21.04 -13.12
N THR A 454 18.09 -22.12 -12.50
CA THR A 454 16.98 -22.95 -13.00
C THR A 454 15.69 -22.71 -12.21
N GLY A 455 14.55 -22.81 -12.88
CA GLY A 455 13.23 -22.66 -12.26
C GLY A 455 12.77 -23.89 -11.48
N PRO A 456 11.58 -23.81 -10.86
CA PRO A 456 11.00 -24.92 -10.10
C PRO A 456 10.68 -26.14 -10.97
N THR A 457 10.62 -27.32 -10.36
CA THR A 457 10.31 -28.59 -11.04
C THR A 457 8.98 -29.22 -10.59
N ASN A 458 8.31 -28.64 -9.59
CA ASN A 458 7.05 -29.14 -9.05
C ASN A 458 6.20 -27.99 -8.48
N THR A 459 4.95 -28.27 -8.13
CA THR A 459 3.97 -27.29 -7.63
C THR A 459 3.59 -27.48 -6.16
N LEU A 460 4.39 -28.21 -5.38
CA LEU A 460 4.07 -28.55 -3.98
C LEU A 460 3.87 -27.30 -3.09
N GLY A 461 4.53 -26.19 -3.41
CA GLY A 461 4.37 -24.91 -2.71
C GLY A 461 2.98 -24.28 -2.84
N TYR A 462 2.08 -24.83 -3.65
CA TYR A 462 0.70 -24.36 -3.81
C TYR A 462 -0.36 -25.19 -3.08
N VAL A 463 0.01 -26.26 -2.38
CA VAL A 463 -0.93 -27.04 -1.56
C VAL A 463 -1.64 -26.13 -0.54
N GLY A 464 -2.97 -26.22 -0.45
CA GLY A 464 -3.80 -25.37 0.40
C GLY A 464 -4.04 -23.95 -0.12
N THR A 465 -3.59 -23.61 -1.33
CA THR A 465 -3.81 -22.30 -1.95
C THR A 465 -4.83 -22.37 -3.10
N PRO A 466 -5.38 -21.23 -3.59
CA PRO A 466 -6.23 -21.23 -4.78
C PRO A 466 -5.59 -21.77 -6.08
N LEU A 467 -4.28 -22.02 -6.08
CA LEU A 467 -3.51 -22.57 -7.21
C LEU A 467 -3.33 -24.10 -7.12
N GLU A 468 -3.69 -24.74 -6.01
CA GLU A 468 -3.56 -26.18 -5.82
C GLU A 468 -4.26 -26.98 -6.93
N GLY A 469 -3.52 -27.88 -7.58
CA GLY A 469 -4.03 -28.71 -8.68
C GLY A 469 -4.42 -27.94 -9.94
N ARG A 470 -4.11 -26.64 -10.04
CA ARG A 470 -4.48 -25.75 -11.17
C ARG A 470 -3.30 -25.18 -11.95
N VAL A 471 -2.08 -25.52 -11.52
CA VAL A 471 -0.84 -25.08 -12.16
C VAL A 471 -0.04 -26.31 -12.56
N THR A 472 0.51 -26.28 -13.75
CA THR A 472 1.53 -27.24 -14.21
C THR A 472 2.84 -26.50 -14.42
N VAL A 473 3.98 -27.20 -14.32
CA VAL A 473 5.30 -26.59 -14.49
C VAL A 473 6.05 -27.33 -15.59
N SER A 474 6.63 -26.58 -16.52
CA SER A 474 7.53 -27.08 -17.57
C SER A 474 8.73 -26.13 -17.66
N ASP A 475 9.94 -26.67 -17.53
CA ASP A 475 11.19 -25.89 -17.57
C ASP A 475 11.21 -24.68 -16.62
N GLY A 476 10.57 -24.81 -15.46
CA GLY A 476 10.45 -23.72 -14.49
C GLY A 476 9.34 -22.70 -14.76
N ILE A 477 8.68 -22.78 -15.91
CA ILE A 477 7.54 -21.92 -16.29
C ILE A 477 6.26 -22.56 -15.80
N GLN A 478 5.43 -21.77 -15.12
CA GLN A 478 4.16 -22.16 -14.55
C GLN A 478 3.04 -21.86 -15.55
N ILE A 479 2.28 -22.89 -15.93
CA ILE A 479 1.14 -22.77 -16.84
C ILE A 479 -0.14 -22.76 -16.01
N TRP A 480 -0.95 -21.72 -16.19
CA TRP A 480 -2.19 -21.51 -15.47
C TRP A 480 -3.33 -21.13 -16.41
N SER A 481 -4.49 -21.75 -16.22
CA SER A 481 -5.70 -21.43 -16.98
C SER A 481 -6.60 -20.49 -16.19
N VAL A 482 -7.03 -19.41 -16.85
CA VAL A 482 -7.95 -18.41 -16.29
C VAL A 482 -9.27 -19.10 -15.88
N PRO A 483 -9.68 -19.03 -14.61
CA PRO A 483 -10.82 -19.79 -14.11
C PRO A 483 -12.17 -19.17 -14.49
N GLU A 484 -12.21 -17.85 -14.67
CA GLU A 484 -13.42 -17.05 -14.92
C GLU A 484 -13.13 -15.91 -15.90
N THR A 485 -14.08 -15.62 -16.78
CA THR A 485 -13.98 -14.46 -17.68
C THR A 485 -14.18 -13.20 -16.86
N GLY A 486 -13.30 -12.21 -17.01
CA GLY A 486 -13.45 -10.93 -16.31
C GLY A 486 -12.24 -10.01 -16.40
N SER A 487 -12.30 -8.93 -15.62
CA SER A 487 -11.23 -7.94 -15.49
C SER A 487 -10.22 -8.41 -14.45
N TYR A 488 -8.96 -8.56 -14.82
CA TYR A 488 -7.88 -8.98 -13.94
C TYR A 488 -6.86 -7.87 -13.75
N VAL A 489 -6.52 -7.57 -12.50
CA VAL A 489 -5.32 -6.78 -12.17
C VAL A 489 -4.17 -7.75 -11.99
N ILE A 490 -3.12 -7.56 -12.79
CA ILE A 490 -1.88 -8.34 -12.72
C ILE A 490 -0.77 -7.43 -12.21
N GLU A 491 -0.15 -7.82 -11.10
CA GLU A 491 1.06 -7.20 -10.56
C GLU A 491 2.24 -8.16 -10.70
N VAL A 492 3.33 -7.70 -11.30
CA VAL A 492 4.54 -8.51 -11.54
C VAL A 492 5.74 -7.81 -10.93
N PHE A 493 6.58 -8.57 -10.23
CA PHE A 493 7.78 -8.08 -9.56
C PHE A 493 9.00 -8.84 -10.10
N GLY A 494 10.00 -8.13 -10.61
CA GLY A 494 11.29 -8.71 -10.96
C GLY A 494 12.11 -9.01 -9.69
N ALA A 495 13.07 -9.92 -9.78
CA ALA A 495 13.92 -10.25 -8.64
C ALA A 495 15.08 -9.26 -8.47
N SER A 496 15.64 -9.14 -7.27
CA SER A 496 16.85 -8.33 -7.05
C SER A 496 18.12 -9.04 -7.51
N GLY A 497 19.15 -8.26 -7.86
CA GLY A 497 20.51 -8.78 -7.98
C GLY A 497 21.12 -9.13 -6.61
N ALA A 498 22.13 -9.98 -6.63
CA ALA A 498 22.93 -10.28 -5.44
C ALA A 498 23.88 -9.12 -5.11
N ASN A 499 24.26 -9.03 -3.84
CA ASN A 499 25.31 -8.12 -3.40
C ASN A 499 26.68 -8.64 -3.81
N GLY A 500 27.58 -7.74 -4.16
CA GLY A 500 29.00 -8.04 -4.34
C GLY A 500 29.80 -7.75 -3.07
N THR A 501 30.75 -8.62 -2.75
CA THR A 501 31.56 -8.57 -1.53
C THR A 501 33.01 -8.98 -1.80
N TYR A 502 33.89 -8.74 -0.82
CA TYR A 502 35.28 -9.18 -0.83
C TYR A 502 35.62 -9.82 0.52
N ASP A 503 36.29 -10.97 0.52
CA ASP A 503 36.40 -11.82 1.73
C ASP A 503 37.21 -11.18 2.88
N GLU A 504 38.16 -10.30 2.56
CA GLU A 504 39.01 -9.64 3.56
C GLU A 504 38.42 -8.36 4.15
N ASP A 505 37.39 -7.82 3.49
CA ASP A 505 36.72 -6.60 3.90
C ASP A 505 35.22 -6.88 4.04
N LYS A 506 34.85 -7.43 5.20
CA LYS A 506 33.46 -7.71 5.56
C LYS A 506 32.64 -6.43 5.78
N SER A 507 33.27 -5.26 5.81
CA SER A 507 32.62 -3.95 5.98
C SER A 507 32.24 -3.26 4.67
N SER A 508 32.82 -3.64 3.54
CA SER A 508 32.55 -3.04 2.23
C SER A 508 31.76 -3.99 1.32
N TRP A 509 30.59 -3.55 0.86
CA TRP A 509 29.74 -4.30 -0.07
C TRP A 509 29.16 -3.37 -1.13
N ARG A 510 28.85 -3.92 -2.31
CA ARG A 510 28.05 -3.24 -3.32
C ARG A 510 26.70 -3.91 -3.39
N THR A 511 25.65 -3.12 -3.25
CA THR A 511 24.28 -3.64 -3.25
C THR A 511 23.93 -4.12 -4.65
N GLY A 512 23.26 -5.27 -4.75
CA GLY A 512 22.53 -5.60 -5.96
C GLY A 512 21.34 -4.65 -6.14
N GLY A 513 21.01 -4.34 -7.38
CA GLY A 513 19.84 -3.57 -7.74
C GLY A 513 18.55 -4.31 -7.37
N LEU A 514 17.53 -3.55 -6.99
CA LEU A 514 16.19 -4.08 -6.71
C LEU A 514 15.45 -4.35 -8.03
N GLY A 515 14.53 -5.31 -8.07
CA GLY A 515 13.70 -5.59 -9.24
C GLY A 515 12.56 -4.56 -9.42
N ALA A 516 12.08 -4.40 -10.64
CA ALA A 516 10.95 -3.53 -10.97
C ALA A 516 9.61 -4.12 -10.51
N ARG A 517 8.58 -3.28 -10.40
CA ARG A 517 7.17 -3.65 -10.21
C ARG A 517 6.35 -3.08 -11.35
N MET A 518 5.55 -3.93 -12.00
CA MET A 518 4.62 -3.54 -13.06
C MET A 518 3.21 -3.94 -12.64
N THR A 519 2.24 -3.05 -12.85
CA THR A 519 0.82 -3.33 -12.59
C THR A 519 0.00 -2.95 -13.80
N GLY A 520 -0.94 -3.80 -14.23
CA GLY A 520 -1.86 -3.48 -15.32
C GLY A 520 -3.19 -4.23 -15.19
N THR A 521 -4.24 -3.70 -15.82
CA THR A 521 -5.56 -4.32 -15.91
C THR A 521 -5.76 -4.95 -17.29
N PHE A 522 -6.22 -6.20 -17.31
CA PHE A 522 -6.40 -7.03 -18.50
C PHE A 522 -7.80 -7.66 -18.51
N GLN A 523 -8.42 -7.77 -19.68
CA GLN A 523 -9.63 -8.56 -19.85
C GLN A 523 -9.21 -9.97 -20.28
N LEU A 524 -9.52 -10.98 -19.45
CA LEU A 524 -9.17 -12.36 -19.73
C LEU A 524 -10.43 -13.22 -19.82
N GLN A 525 -10.41 -14.20 -20.72
CA GLN A 525 -11.51 -15.14 -20.89
C GLN A 525 -11.22 -16.43 -20.12
N LYS A 526 -12.27 -17.05 -19.59
CA LYS A 526 -12.18 -18.37 -18.97
C LYS A 526 -11.54 -19.37 -19.94
N GLY A 527 -10.61 -20.16 -19.43
CA GLY A 527 -9.90 -21.18 -20.20
C GLY A 527 -8.66 -20.66 -20.95
N THR A 528 -8.47 -19.34 -21.06
CA THR A 528 -7.22 -18.78 -21.58
C THR A 528 -6.04 -19.24 -20.72
N GLN A 529 -5.03 -19.83 -21.35
CA GLN A 529 -3.80 -20.24 -20.68
C GLN A 529 -2.80 -19.09 -20.64
N LEU A 530 -2.05 -18.98 -19.55
CA LEU A 530 -0.95 -18.04 -19.39
C LEU A 530 0.33 -18.80 -19.00
N LYS A 531 1.46 -18.39 -19.58
CA LYS A 531 2.80 -18.75 -19.13
C LYS A 531 3.26 -17.73 -18.09
N ILE A 532 3.66 -18.23 -16.93
CA ILE A 532 4.09 -17.41 -15.79
C ILE A 532 5.49 -17.87 -15.37
N LEU A 533 6.48 -17.00 -15.55
CA LEU A 533 7.82 -17.20 -15.02
C LEU A 533 8.03 -16.22 -13.88
N VAL A 534 8.44 -16.73 -12.71
CA VAL A 534 8.78 -15.89 -11.56
C VAL A 534 10.29 -15.84 -11.40
N GLY A 535 10.85 -14.63 -11.50
CA GLY A 535 12.30 -14.42 -11.42
C GLY A 535 12.86 -14.75 -10.05
N GLN A 536 14.08 -15.26 -9.99
CA GLN A 536 14.80 -15.59 -8.76
C GLN A 536 15.88 -14.54 -8.46
N GLU A 537 16.19 -14.33 -7.17
CA GLU A 537 17.29 -13.46 -6.76
C GLU A 537 18.61 -13.95 -7.37
N GLY A 538 19.47 -13.00 -7.78
CA GLY A 538 20.81 -13.33 -8.22
C GLY A 538 21.62 -14.00 -7.10
N ASN A 539 22.53 -14.90 -7.46
CA ASN A 539 23.37 -15.59 -6.48
C ASN A 539 24.71 -14.89 -6.28
N ARG A 540 25.33 -15.15 -5.13
CA ARG A 540 26.73 -14.83 -4.86
C ARG A 540 27.44 -16.12 -4.45
N THR A 541 28.64 -16.35 -4.99
CA THR A 541 29.45 -17.49 -4.58
C THR A 541 29.67 -17.53 -3.06
N THR A 542 29.66 -18.74 -2.51
CA THR A 542 30.06 -19.04 -1.13
C THR A 542 31.38 -19.78 -1.07
N ASP A 543 32.08 -19.95 -2.20
CA ASP A 543 33.38 -20.61 -2.24
C ASP A 543 34.40 -19.84 -1.38
N PRO A 544 34.97 -20.47 -0.33
CA PRO A 544 35.91 -19.81 0.56
C PRO A 544 37.24 -19.48 -0.12
N TYR A 545 37.60 -20.15 -1.21
CA TYR A 545 38.86 -19.91 -1.94
C TYR A 545 38.79 -18.71 -2.90
N LEU A 546 37.58 -18.18 -3.16
CA LEU A 546 37.38 -16.99 -3.99
C LEU A 546 37.25 -15.73 -3.12
N ARG A 547 38.28 -14.87 -3.18
CA ARG A 547 38.30 -13.57 -2.48
C ARG A 547 37.36 -12.54 -3.11
N GLU A 548 37.26 -12.52 -4.43
CA GLU A 548 36.39 -11.64 -5.20
C GLU A 548 35.03 -12.29 -5.43
N ARG A 549 33.97 -11.75 -4.81
CA ARG A 549 32.63 -12.35 -4.84
C ARG A 549 31.57 -11.34 -5.33
N PRO A 550 31.53 -10.97 -6.62
CA PRO A 550 30.49 -10.10 -7.15
C PRO A 550 29.13 -10.81 -7.14
N GLY A 551 28.05 -10.05 -7.21
CA GLY A 551 26.70 -10.58 -7.27
C GLY A 551 26.22 -10.83 -8.70
N GLY A 552 25.54 -11.96 -8.91
CA GLY A 552 24.78 -12.22 -10.14
C GLY A 552 23.57 -11.30 -10.27
N GLY A 553 23.09 -11.13 -11.50
CA GLY A 553 21.87 -10.37 -11.79
C GLY A 553 20.61 -11.13 -11.38
N GLY A 554 19.59 -10.40 -10.94
CA GLY A 554 18.26 -10.96 -10.65
C GLY A 554 17.50 -11.26 -11.93
N GLY A 555 16.66 -12.29 -11.90
CA GLY A 555 15.81 -12.63 -13.04
C GLY A 555 14.58 -11.73 -13.19
N GLY A 556 14.12 -11.57 -14.42
CA GLY A 556 12.83 -10.96 -14.72
C GLY A 556 11.67 -11.90 -14.42
N SER A 557 10.48 -11.35 -14.17
CA SER A 557 9.23 -12.10 -14.05
C SER A 557 8.33 -11.80 -15.23
N PHE A 558 7.72 -12.83 -15.82
CA PHE A 558 7.02 -12.76 -17.10
C PHE A 558 5.61 -13.33 -16.97
N VAL A 559 4.65 -12.64 -17.58
CA VAL A 559 3.31 -13.16 -17.85
C VAL A 559 3.05 -13.00 -19.34
N THR A 560 2.94 -14.12 -20.06
CA THR A 560 2.72 -14.15 -21.51
C THR A 560 1.58 -15.10 -21.86
N PHE A 561 1.09 -14.99 -23.09
CA PHE A 561 0.29 -16.04 -23.71
C PHE A 561 1.17 -17.26 -24.09
N PRO A 562 0.57 -18.40 -24.46
CA PRO A 562 1.32 -19.60 -24.84
C PRO A 562 2.18 -19.43 -26.11
N ASP A 563 1.83 -18.48 -26.97
CA ASP A 563 2.57 -18.07 -28.17
C ASP A 563 3.70 -17.05 -27.87
N ASP A 564 4.01 -16.85 -26.59
CA ASP A 564 5.02 -15.93 -26.06
C ASP A 564 4.72 -14.44 -26.26
N THR A 565 3.50 -14.08 -26.70
CA THR A 565 3.05 -12.69 -26.73
C THR A 565 2.99 -12.13 -25.29
N PRO A 566 3.75 -11.06 -24.97
CA PRO A 566 3.85 -10.56 -23.60
C PRO A 566 2.60 -9.77 -23.18
N LEU A 567 2.11 -10.04 -21.96
CA LEU A 567 1.11 -9.19 -21.31
C LEU A 567 1.80 -8.17 -20.41
N ILE A 568 2.60 -8.66 -19.48
CA ILE A 568 3.29 -7.83 -18.49
C ILE A 568 4.54 -8.54 -17.98
N ILE A 569 5.65 -7.81 -17.93
CA ILE A 569 6.98 -8.31 -17.58
C ILE A 569 7.65 -7.28 -16.68
N ALA A 570 8.22 -7.71 -15.57
CA ALA A 570 9.00 -6.86 -14.68
C ALA A 570 10.49 -7.25 -14.72
N GLY A 571 11.36 -6.29 -15.01
CA GLY A 571 12.80 -6.47 -15.07
C GLY A 571 13.43 -6.72 -13.70
N GLY A 572 14.40 -7.63 -13.65
CA GLY A 572 15.24 -7.91 -12.50
C GLY A 572 16.37 -6.88 -12.33
N GLY A 573 16.89 -6.75 -11.12
CA GLY A 573 17.98 -5.83 -10.81
C GLY A 573 19.36 -6.36 -11.22
N GLY A 574 20.28 -5.45 -11.55
CA GLY A 574 21.68 -5.79 -11.81
C GLY A 574 22.41 -6.24 -10.55
N GLY A 575 23.41 -7.09 -10.68
CA GLY A 575 24.24 -7.55 -9.56
C GLY A 575 25.25 -6.50 -9.10
N GLY A 576 25.59 -6.52 -7.81
CA GLY A 576 26.63 -5.65 -7.26
C GLY A 576 28.03 -6.07 -7.70
N GLY A 577 28.88 -5.10 -8.09
CA GLY A 577 30.31 -5.37 -8.35
C GLY A 577 31.08 -5.74 -7.08
N ILE A 578 32.34 -6.17 -7.20
CA ILE A 578 33.19 -6.31 -6.00
C ILE A 578 33.45 -4.95 -5.34
N PRO A 579 33.60 -4.88 -4.01
CA PRO A 579 33.72 -3.64 -3.25
C PRO A 579 35.14 -3.02 -3.32
N ARG A 580 35.60 -2.69 -4.53
CA ARG A 580 36.75 -1.80 -4.76
C ARG A 580 36.24 -0.37 -4.97
N GLU A 581 37.03 0.65 -4.64
CA GLU A 581 36.61 2.07 -4.63
C GLU A 581 35.89 2.52 -5.92
N GLN A 582 36.32 1.96 -7.05
CA GLN A 582 35.87 2.32 -8.39
C GLN A 582 34.59 1.62 -8.86
N PHE A 583 34.18 0.52 -8.22
CA PHE A 583 33.05 -0.30 -8.69
C PHE A 583 31.76 0.13 -8.01
N LYS A 584 30.62 -0.04 -8.69
CA LYS A 584 29.33 0.52 -8.27
C LYS A 584 28.35 -0.58 -7.84
N ASN A 585 27.27 -0.13 -7.18
CA ASN A 585 26.08 -0.95 -6.94
C ASN A 585 25.46 -1.36 -8.28
N GLY A 586 24.72 -2.45 -8.28
CA GLY A 586 23.90 -2.82 -9.42
C GLY A 586 22.74 -1.84 -9.60
N ASP A 587 22.45 -1.47 -10.84
CA ASP A 587 21.30 -0.63 -11.15
C ASP A 587 19.99 -1.42 -10.94
N PRO A 588 18.90 -0.75 -10.53
CA PRO A 588 17.61 -1.41 -10.37
C PRO A 588 17.05 -1.93 -11.71
N GLY A 589 16.11 -2.87 -11.65
CA GLY A 589 15.25 -3.22 -12.77
C GLY A 589 14.49 -1.97 -13.24
N GLN A 590 14.41 -1.78 -14.55
CA GLN A 590 13.86 -0.59 -15.19
C GLN A 590 12.34 -0.70 -15.35
N SER A 591 11.60 0.39 -15.21
CA SER A 591 10.17 0.44 -15.52
C SER A 591 9.88 0.64 -17.02
N THR A 592 10.92 0.90 -17.81
CA THR A 592 10.87 1.06 -19.27
C THR A 592 11.32 -0.23 -19.96
N GLU A 593 11.05 -0.34 -21.26
CA GLU A 593 11.36 -1.54 -22.07
C GLU A 593 12.84 -1.85 -22.22
N ASN A 594 13.71 -0.84 -22.06
CA ASN A 594 15.14 -1.00 -22.30
C ASN A 594 15.87 -1.38 -21.02
N GLY A 595 16.84 -2.28 -21.14
CA GLY A 595 17.74 -2.60 -20.04
C GLY A 595 18.71 -1.46 -19.75
N GLY A 596 19.15 -1.34 -18.49
CA GLY A 596 20.17 -0.39 -18.09
C GLY A 596 21.57 -0.79 -18.57
N ARG A 597 22.49 0.18 -18.64
CA ARG A 597 23.95 0.01 -18.88
C ARG A 597 24.30 -0.92 -20.04
N CYS A 598 24.29 -0.42 -21.27
CA CYS A 598 24.50 -1.28 -22.45
C CYS A 598 23.49 -2.45 -22.50
N GLY A 599 22.28 -2.22 -21.95
CA GLY A 599 21.19 -3.17 -21.96
C GLY A 599 20.56 -3.30 -23.34
N GLY A 600 19.80 -4.38 -23.51
CA GLY A 600 19.06 -4.62 -24.73
C GLY A 600 17.86 -3.68 -24.86
N ALA A 601 17.30 -3.66 -26.06
CA ALA A 601 16.05 -2.99 -26.40
C ALA A 601 15.18 -3.95 -27.21
N GLY A 602 13.87 -3.68 -27.29
CA GLY A 602 12.96 -4.45 -28.16
C GLY A 602 12.92 -5.95 -27.89
N GLY A 603 13.11 -6.39 -26.64
CA GLY A 603 13.08 -7.80 -26.28
C GLY A 603 14.45 -8.49 -26.24
N TYR A 604 15.52 -7.84 -26.68
CA TYR A 604 16.85 -8.45 -26.74
C TYR A 604 17.60 -8.42 -25.39
N GLY A 605 18.60 -9.29 -25.24
CA GLY A 605 19.44 -9.32 -24.04
C GLY A 605 20.44 -8.16 -23.97
N GLY A 606 21.02 -7.96 -22.79
CA GLY A 606 22.03 -6.93 -22.55
C GLY A 606 23.41 -7.35 -23.04
N ASN A 607 24.18 -6.36 -23.48
CA ASN A 607 25.56 -6.53 -23.95
C ASN A 607 26.56 -6.14 -22.86
N LEU A 608 27.84 -6.40 -23.14
CA LEU A 608 28.94 -5.91 -22.32
C LEU A 608 29.64 -4.80 -23.10
N CYS A 609 29.71 -3.60 -22.55
CA CYS A 609 30.35 -2.46 -23.18
C CYS A 609 31.55 -1.97 -22.38
N ASN A 610 32.61 -1.59 -23.09
CA ASN A 610 33.71 -0.85 -22.49
C ASN A 610 33.22 0.54 -22.10
N ALA A 611 33.45 0.96 -20.85
CA ALA A 611 32.92 2.22 -20.34
C ALA A 611 33.55 3.46 -20.98
N ASP A 612 34.78 3.35 -21.45
CA ASP A 612 35.55 4.48 -22.00
C ASP A 612 35.20 4.70 -23.48
N THR A 613 34.95 3.63 -24.23
CA THR A 613 34.64 3.70 -25.68
C THR A 613 33.16 3.56 -26.00
N GLY A 614 32.34 3.05 -25.07
CA GLY A 614 30.93 2.73 -25.29
C GLY A 614 30.68 1.54 -26.24
N MET A 615 31.75 0.92 -26.76
CA MET A 615 31.65 -0.19 -27.71
C MET A 615 31.50 -1.53 -26.99
N VAL A 616 30.84 -2.49 -27.65
CA VAL A 616 30.69 -3.86 -27.13
C VAL A 616 32.08 -4.50 -27.00
N ASP A 617 32.36 -5.03 -25.81
CA ASP A 617 33.59 -5.75 -25.48
C ASP A 617 33.25 -7.05 -24.74
N LEU A 618 33.30 -8.16 -25.49
CA LEU A 618 33.03 -9.50 -24.97
C LEU A 618 34.14 -10.02 -24.03
N GLN A 619 35.29 -9.35 -23.93
CA GLN A 619 36.35 -9.74 -22.99
C GLN A 619 36.05 -9.28 -21.55
N ILE A 620 35.00 -8.49 -21.34
CA ILE A 620 34.60 -8.02 -20.02
C ILE A 620 34.19 -9.21 -19.12
N PRO A 621 34.73 -9.31 -17.89
CA PRO A 621 34.44 -10.39 -16.94
C PRO A 621 33.09 -10.16 -16.23
N GLY A 622 32.01 -10.35 -16.98
CA GLY A 622 30.62 -10.35 -16.51
C GLY A 622 29.71 -11.07 -17.50
N GLY A 623 28.41 -11.05 -17.26
CA GLY A 623 27.39 -11.51 -18.19
C GLY A 623 26.21 -10.54 -18.21
N GLY A 624 25.71 -10.22 -19.40
CA GLY A 624 24.45 -9.50 -19.56
C GLY A 624 23.26 -10.36 -19.15
N GLY A 625 22.16 -9.72 -18.79
CA GLY A 625 20.87 -10.37 -18.62
C GLY A 625 20.23 -10.69 -19.97
N ALA A 626 19.34 -11.67 -20.00
CA ALA A 626 18.56 -12.02 -21.17
C ALA A 626 17.23 -11.25 -21.20
N GLY A 627 16.73 -11.06 -22.43
CA GLY A 627 15.42 -10.49 -22.69
C GLY A 627 14.35 -11.55 -22.97
N LEU A 628 13.21 -11.11 -23.47
CA LEU A 628 12.15 -11.97 -24.00
C LEU A 628 12.65 -12.81 -25.19
N LEU A 629 13.33 -12.16 -26.13
CA LEU A 629 13.71 -12.69 -27.45
C LEU A 629 15.21 -12.94 -27.61
N GLY A 630 16.06 -12.24 -26.86
CA GLY A 630 17.51 -12.32 -26.98
C GLY A 630 18.20 -12.86 -25.72
N ASN A 631 19.21 -13.70 -25.91
CA ASN A 631 20.10 -14.12 -24.81
C ASN A 631 20.96 -12.95 -24.34
N GLY A 632 21.41 -12.97 -23.09
CA GLY A 632 22.37 -11.98 -22.59
C GLY A 632 23.79 -12.29 -23.06
N GLY A 633 24.58 -11.25 -23.33
CA GLY A 633 25.96 -11.39 -23.79
C GLY A 633 26.89 -11.96 -22.71
N GLY A 634 27.97 -12.61 -23.13
CA GLY A 634 29.00 -13.13 -22.22
C GLY A 634 29.97 -14.07 -22.93
N LYS A 635 31.23 -14.10 -22.49
CA LYS A 635 32.27 -15.01 -23.03
C LYS A 635 32.20 -16.42 -22.43
N ARG A 636 31.68 -16.56 -21.21
CA ARG A 636 31.74 -17.82 -20.42
C ARG A 636 30.36 -18.33 -20.03
N GLY A 637 29.46 -18.36 -21.01
CA GLY A 637 28.06 -18.74 -20.84
C GLY A 637 27.13 -17.60 -21.24
N PHE A 638 25.86 -17.92 -21.39
CA PHE A 638 24.80 -16.95 -21.70
C PHE A 638 23.69 -17.12 -20.69
N SER A 639 23.09 -16.02 -20.27
CA SER A 639 21.72 -16.06 -19.74
C SER A 639 20.78 -16.33 -20.92
N ILE A 640 19.81 -17.22 -20.71
CA ILE A 640 18.91 -17.69 -21.77
C ILE A 640 17.64 -16.86 -21.78
N ARG A 641 17.19 -16.49 -22.98
CA ARG A 641 15.94 -15.76 -23.22
C ARG A 641 14.71 -16.50 -22.71
N PHE A 642 13.65 -15.76 -22.40
CA PHE A 642 12.39 -16.32 -21.88
C PHE A 642 11.80 -17.41 -22.78
N ILE A 643 11.71 -17.18 -24.10
CA ILE A 643 11.08 -18.13 -25.03
C ILE A 643 11.78 -19.50 -25.08
N HIS A 644 12.99 -19.60 -24.54
CA HIS A 644 13.77 -20.83 -24.38
C HIS A 644 13.97 -21.22 -22.91
N GLY A 645 13.04 -20.85 -22.03
CA GLY A 645 13.01 -21.29 -20.63
C GLY A 645 13.63 -20.30 -19.62
N GLY A 646 14.27 -19.20 -20.06
CA GLY A 646 14.67 -18.14 -19.13
C GLY A 646 15.77 -18.51 -18.13
N THR A 647 16.60 -19.52 -18.41
CA THR A 647 17.68 -19.96 -17.51
C THR A 647 18.67 -18.82 -17.23
N GLY A 648 19.04 -18.63 -15.96
CA GLY A 648 20.06 -17.66 -15.55
C GLY A 648 21.45 -18.02 -16.10
N GLY A 649 22.34 -17.03 -16.16
CA GLY A 649 23.71 -17.22 -16.58
C GLY A 649 24.49 -18.06 -15.57
N LYS A 650 25.21 -19.07 -16.07
CA LYS A 650 26.03 -19.98 -15.26
C LYS A 650 27.51 -19.66 -15.37
N CYS A 651 28.20 -19.56 -14.24
CA CYS A 651 29.65 -19.36 -14.19
C CYS A 651 30.22 -19.92 -12.87
N PRO A 652 31.53 -20.25 -12.77
CA PRO A 652 32.13 -20.80 -11.55
C PRO A 652 32.12 -19.86 -10.34
N VAL A 653 31.92 -18.56 -10.54
CA VAL A 653 31.86 -17.58 -9.45
C VAL A 653 30.40 -17.42 -9.02
N SER A 654 29.65 -16.47 -9.61
CA SER A 654 28.28 -16.18 -9.18
C SER A 654 27.30 -16.34 -10.33
N GLN A 655 26.24 -17.12 -10.12
CA GLN A 655 25.19 -17.32 -11.13
C GLN A 655 24.17 -16.18 -11.12
N GLY A 656 23.57 -15.92 -12.28
CA GLY A 656 22.37 -15.10 -12.37
C GLY A 656 21.13 -15.90 -12.00
N GLY A 657 20.11 -15.21 -11.49
CA GLY A 657 18.84 -15.82 -11.13
C GLY A 657 18.03 -16.25 -12.36
N PHE A 658 17.26 -17.33 -12.21
CA PHE A 658 16.24 -17.76 -13.17
C PHE A 658 15.30 -16.61 -13.55
N GLY A 659 14.90 -16.54 -14.82
CA GLY A 659 14.32 -15.35 -15.44
C GLY A 659 15.33 -14.52 -16.22
N GLY A 660 16.45 -15.15 -16.63
CA GLY A 660 17.44 -14.55 -17.51
C GLY A 660 18.45 -13.62 -16.82
N GLY A 661 18.67 -13.72 -15.51
CA GLY A 661 19.73 -12.94 -14.85
C GLY A 661 21.12 -13.33 -15.37
N GLY A 662 22.02 -12.37 -15.56
CA GLY A 662 23.40 -12.59 -15.98
C GLY A 662 24.29 -13.09 -14.85
N TYR A 663 25.32 -13.88 -15.17
CA TYR A 663 26.34 -14.30 -14.20
C TYR A 663 27.32 -13.16 -13.90
N ALA A 664 28.08 -13.31 -12.81
CA ALA A 664 29.10 -12.35 -12.41
C ALA A 664 30.47 -13.01 -12.21
N LEU A 665 31.53 -12.26 -12.53
CA LEU A 665 32.93 -12.70 -12.38
C LEU A 665 33.77 -11.66 -11.64
N LYS A 666 33.92 -10.46 -12.22
CA LYS A 666 34.48 -9.28 -11.54
C LYS A 666 33.50 -8.11 -11.53
N ALA A 667 32.82 -7.92 -12.66
CA ALA A 667 31.63 -7.09 -12.72
C ALA A 667 30.41 -7.90 -12.25
N GLY A 668 29.40 -7.19 -11.74
CA GLY A 668 28.09 -7.78 -11.47
C GLY A 668 27.42 -8.26 -12.76
N GLY A 669 26.43 -9.15 -12.62
CA GLY A 669 25.65 -9.65 -13.75
C GLY A 669 24.47 -8.74 -14.07
N GLY A 670 24.13 -8.57 -15.35
CA GLY A 670 22.96 -7.79 -15.77
C GLY A 670 21.64 -8.45 -15.35
N GLY A 671 20.61 -7.67 -15.05
CA GLY A 671 19.29 -8.20 -14.69
C GLY A 671 18.52 -8.74 -15.91
N GLY A 672 17.75 -9.81 -15.75
CA GLY A 672 16.85 -10.32 -16.80
C GLY A 672 15.56 -9.50 -16.92
N GLY A 673 14.79 -9.63 -18.01
CA GLY A 673 13.55 -8.86 -18.17
C GLY A 673 12.96 -8.92 -19.58
N TYR A 674 12.11 -7.95 -19.92
CA TYR A 674 11.64 -7.79 -21.30
C TYR A 674 12.82 -7.57 -22.23
N SER A 675 13.71 -6.63 -21.87
CA SER A 675 15.06 -6.57 -22.41
C SER A 675 16.06 -6.82 -21.29
N GLY A 676 17.21 -7.42 -21.60
CA GLY A 676 18.22 -7.72 -20.60
C GLY A 676 19.05 -6.50 -20.20
N GLY A 677 19.43 -6.38 -18.94
CA GLY A 677 20.40 -5.40 -18.47
C GLY A 677 21.81 -5.75 -18.93
N GLY A 678 22.61 -4.76 -19.31
CA GLY A 678 23.98 -4.98 -19.76
C GLY A 678 25.01 -4.79 -18.65
N VAL A 679 26.28 -4.81 -19.03
CA VAL A 679 27.42 -4.53 -18.15
C VAL A 679 28.26 -3.44 -18.77
N LEU A 680 28.56 -2.41 -17.98
CA LEU A 680 29.49 -1.35 -18.38
C LEU A 680 30.76 -1.49 -17.55
N SER A 681 31.91 -1.66 -18.22
CA SER A 681 33.18 -1.93 -17.54
C SER A 681 34.36 -1.20 -18.19
N SER A 682 35.17 -0.55 -17.37
CA SER A 682 36.55 -0.17 -17.68
C SER A 682 37.44 -0.40 -16.45
N PRO A 683 38.75 -0.08 -16.46
CA PRO A 683 39.57 -0.17 -15.25
C PRO A 683 38.96 0.60 -14.07
N ASN A 684 38.31 1.75 -14.33
CA ASN A 684 37.86 2.70 -13.31
C ASN A 684 36.35 2.66 -13.00
N ILE A 685 35.57 1.83 -13.70
CA ILE A 685 34.14 1.66 -13.42
C ILE A 685 33.70 0.25 -13.77
N ARG A 686 32.92 -0.38 -12.88
CA ARG A 686 32.20 -1.62 -13.18
C ARG A 686 30.82 -1.52 -12.59
N VAL A 687 29.81 -1.61 -13.44
CA VAL A 687 28.40 -1.50 -13.07
C VAL A 687 27.56 -2.42 -13.97
N ALA A 688 26.57 -3.07 -13.38
CA ALA A 688 25.60 -3.89 -14.09
C ALA A 688 24.25 -3.18 -14.13
N GLY A 689 23.60 -3.23 -15.29
CA GLY A 689 22.26 -2.70 -15.50
C GLY A 689 21.18 -3.67 -15.03
N GLY A 690 20.04 -3.16 -14.57
CA GLY A 690 18.82 -3.97 -14.44
C GLY A 690 18.13 -4.17 -15.79
N GLY A 691 17.29 -5.21 -15.86
CA GLY A 691 16.49 -5.51 -17.06
C GLY A 691 15.34 -4.54 -17.28
N GLY A 692 14.92 -4.41 -18.54
CA GLY A 692 13.73 -3.68 -18.96
C GLY A 692 12.43 -4.40 -18.59
N SER A 693 11.34 -3.66 -18.53
CA SER A 693 9.98 -4.12 -18.24
C SER A 693 9.01 -3.83 -19.38
N TYR A 694 7.89 -4.54 -19.44
CA TYR A 694 6.85 -4.35 -20.45
C TYR A 694 5.45 -4.41 -19.80
N ASN A 695 4.50 -3.63 -20.30
CA ASN A 695 3.13 -3.66 -19.81
C ASN A 695 2.16 -3.20 -20.90
N SER A 696 1.30 -4.10 -21.39
CA SER A 696 0.23 -3.77 -22.36
C SER A 696 -1.13 -3.54 -21.70
N GLY A 697 -1.20 -3.64 -20.37
CA GLY A 697 -2.44 -3.47 -19.61
C GLY A 697 -2.90 -2.02 -19.49
N LYS A 698 -4.16 -1.83 -19.11
CA LYS A 698 -4.71 -0.50 -18.77
C LYS A 698 -4.39 -0.14 -17.31
N ASN A 699 -4.58 1.12 -16.92
CA ASN A 699 -4.42 1.60 -15.54
C ASN A 699 -3.04 1.27 -14.95
N GLN A 700 -1.98 1.52 -15.73
CA GLN A 700 -0.65 1.05 -15.38
C GLN A 700 -0.09 1.76 -14.14
N GLN A 701 0.57 0.99 -13.28
CA GLN A 701 1.43 1.51 -12.21
C GLN A 701 2.78 0.80 -12.28
N ASN A 702 3.76 1.46 -12.88
CA ASN A 702 5.08 0.90 -13.17
C ASN A 702 6.13 1.62 -12.34
N MET A 703 6.98 0.87 -11.66
CA MET A 703 8.01 1.39 -10.76
C MET A 703 9.31 0.62 -10.92
N ALA A 704 10.41 1.34 -11.12
CA ALA A 704 11.74 0.75 -11.11
C ALA A 704 12.20 0.48 -9.66
N GLY A 705 12.97 -0.59 -9.45
CA GLY A 705 13.74 -0.78 -8.20
C GLY A 705 12.95 -0.85 -6.89
N VAL A 706 11.90 -1.66 -6.81
CA VAL A 706 11.03 -1.77 -5.62
C VAL A 706 11.20 -3.10 -4.88
N ASN A 707 11.54 -4.18 -5.59
CA ASN A 707 11.51 -5.53 -5.03
C ASN A 707 12.90 -6.03 -4.60
N LYS A 708 13.05 -6.39 -3.33
CA LYS A 708 14.21 -7.11 -2.80
C LYS A 708 13.87 -8.58 -2.62
N GLY A 709 14.77 -9.47 -3.04
CA GLY A 709 14.59 -10.92 -3.04
C GLY A 709 14.01 -11.44 -4.35
N ASP A 710 13.35 -12.58 -4.29
CA ASP A 710 12.68 -13.22 -5.43
C ASP A 710 11.55 -12.36 -5.99
N GLY A 711 11.25 -12.58 -7.26
CA GLY A 711 10.06 -12.04 -7.91
C GLY A 711 8.77 -12.65 -7.37
N LYS A 712 7.65 -12.08 -7.80
CA LYS A 712 6.31 -12.63 -7.58
C LYS A 712 5.35 -12.13 -8.63
N VAL A 713 4.30 -12.89 -8.92
CA VAL A 713 3.19 -12.47 -9.78
C VAL A 713 1.89 -12.61 -9.02
N ILE A 714 1.08 -11.56 -8.99
CA ILE A 714 -0.21 -11.52 -8.30
C ILE A 714 -1.28 -11.22 -9.34
N ILE A 715 -2.23 -12.14 -9.51
CA ILE A 715 -3.36 -11.99 -10.45
C ILE A 715 -4.63 -11.91 -9.62
N THR A 716 -5.35 -10.80 -9.70
CA THR A 716 -6.58 -10.57 -8.95
C THR A 716 -7.76 -10.32 -9.89
N LEU A 717 -8.77 -11.19 -9.81
CA LEU A 717 -10.04 -10.99 -10.51
C LEU A 717 -10.85 -9.88 -9.83
N GLN A 718 -11.20 -8.86 -10.60
CA GLN A 718 -12.17 -7.84 -10.27
C GLN A 718 -13.52 -8.27 -10.84
N ASN A 719 -14.22 -9.15 -10.11
CA ASN A 719 -15.65 -9.40 -10.32
C ASN A 719 -16.46 -8.37 -9.56
#